data_AF-A0A9D2E7V4-F1
#
_entry.id   AF-A0A9D2E7V4-F1
#
_cell.length_a   1.000
_cell.length_b   1.000
_cell.length_c   1.000
_cell.angle_alpha   90.00
_cell.angle_beta   90.00
_cell.angle_gamma   90.00
#
_symmetry.space_group_name_H-M   'P 1'
#
loop_
_entity.id
_entity.type
_entity.pdbx_description
1 polymer ?
#
loop_
_entity_poly.entity_id
_entity_poly.type
_entity_poly.pdbx_seq_one_letter_code
_entity_poly.pdbx_strand_id
1 'polypeptide(L)'
;SNHVQMSYYFLFVMLFLAIAYGVQAWREHKMPQFVRATGVLVIAGLVGVAINLSNLYHTYTYSKETMRGPSELTHDTHDQQANASGGLNRDYITQWSYGIGETWTLLVPNYKGGASVPLAQNETAMEKADPRYAGLYRSLTQYFGEQPMTAGPVYVGAFVLFLFLLGCFMVKGPLKWALVAATVLSILLSWGKNMMWLTDLFIDYVPMYDKFRAVSSILVIAEFTIPWLAILALVKLMQEPALLRRHLRGVAVSLVLTAGVALWMAVPGGTPSPSDYVSTQEMAMLQGAANQGYLPAEELPGILANVSEMRAALVQSDALRSFLIIAVGVLLLLLYARGRLRRSFTVGGIALLCLVDLWGVNKRYLYDDQFVPASTSKTVFEPTETDKTILADPALDYRVLNLATNTFNENNTSYWHKSIGGYHAAKLRRYQELIDHHIVPEMQALASEVVAKGGRMDSLEAAKFPVLNMLNTRYVIFPAAEDGRTVPLQNPHALGNAWFVRHVQYVANADEEIDALSGLRPAETAVVDARFRDALQGMEQAPADSLGTIRQTVYEPNRLVYETDNAADGVAVFSEIYYPDGWQVTIDGQPAELARANYVLRALRIPAGRHTVEMHFDPQSLHVTEGIAYAGLSLLAVGALAAVGLGIRRRRKEAEA
;
A
#
# COMPACT_ATOMS: atom_id res chain seq x y z
N SER A 1 3.74 -3.62 14.04
CA SER A 1 3.15 -3.06 12.80
C SER A 1 4.12 -3.34 11.68
N ASN A 2 3.69 -4.07 10.64
CA ASN A 2 4.56 -4.45 9.51
C ASN A 2 4.67 -3.33 8.45
N HIS A 3 4.20 -2.12 8.75
CA HIS A 3 4.17 -1.01 7.81
C HIS A 3 5.46 -0.17 7.91
N VAL A 4 6.57 -0.69 7.37
CA VAL A 4 7.91 -0.08 7.44
C VAL A 4 7.93 1.39 7.02
N GLN A 5 7.09 1.78 6.04
CA GLN A 5 6.94 3.17 5.60
C GLN A 5 6.52 4.14 6.71
N MET A 6 5.62 3.73 7.62
CA MET A 6 5.17 4.60 8.72
C MET A 6 6.29 4.76 9.77
N SER A 7 7.03 3.68 10.04
CA SER A 7 8.22 3.74 10.90
C SER A 7 9.31 4.63 10.29
N TYR A 8 9.50 4.56 8.98
CA TYR A 8 10.42 5.43 8.24
C TYR A 8 10.01 6.90 8.37
N TYR A 9 8.74 7.24 8.18
CA TYR A 9 8.26 8.62 8.35
C TYR A 9 8.45 9.15 9.77
N PHE A 10 8.30 8.30 10.78
CA PHE A 10 8.57 8.71 12.16
C PHE A 10 10.03 9.08 12.43
N LEU A 11 10.99 8.57 11.63
CA LEU A 11 12.40 8.99 11.71
C LEU A 11 12.58 10.47 11.40
N PHE A 12 11.76 11.07 10.53
CA PHE A 12 11.82 12.51 10.28
C PHE A 12 11.43 13.31 11.54
N VAL A 13 10.41 12.87 12.27
CA VAL A 13 10.03 13.50 13.55
C VAL A 13 11.19 13.43 14.54
N MET A 14 11.80 12.25 14.68
CA MET A 14 12.96 12.06 15.55
C MET A 14 14.17 12.91 15.12
N LEU A 15 14.43 13.02 13.81
CA LEU A 15 15.49 13.86 13.26
C LEU A 15 15.27 15.33 13.59
N PHE A 16 14.06 15.86 13.38
CA PHE A 16 13.73 17.24 13.73
C PHE A 16 13.86 17.51 15.23
N LEU A 17 13.48 16.56 16.08
CA LEU A 17 13.69 16.65 17.53
C LEU A 17 15.18 16.68 17.87
N ALA A 18 15.97 15.77 17.30
CA ALA A 18 17.42 15.71 17.52
C ALA A 18 18.11 17.01 17.08
N ILE A 19 17.75 17.56 15.92
CA ILE A 19 18.27 18.84 15.43
C ILE A 19 17.88 19.97 16.39
N ALA A 20 16.61 20.08 16.76
CA ALA A 20 16.13 21.19 17.57
C ALA A 20 16.75 21.18 18.98
N TYR A 21 16.83 20.02 19.64
CA TYR A 21 17.51 19.89 20.93
C TYR A 21 19.03 19.99 20.82
N GLY A 22 19.62 19.54 19.72
CA GLY A 22 21.05 19.72 19.43
C GLY A 22 21.44 21.20 19.32
N VAL A 23 20.65 21.99 18.59
CA VAL A 23 20.84 23.46 18.49
C VAL A 23 20.69 24.12 19.85
N GLN A 24 19.73 23.69 20.68
CA GLN A 24 19.61 24.20 22.06
C GLN A 24 20.84 23.83 22.89
N ALA A 25 21.29 22.57 22.86
CA ALA A 25 22.43 22.10 23.62
C ALA A 25 23.73 22.80 23.21
N TRP A 26 23.89 23.12 21.93
CA TRP A 26 24.99 23.97 21.44
C TRP A 26 24.94 25.35 22.08
N ARG A 27 23.79 26.04 21.98
CA ARG A 27 23.62 27.41 22.51
C ARG A 27 23.79 27.51 24.02
N GLU A 28 23.40 26.46 24.75
CA GLU A 28 23.51 26.39 26.21
C GLU A 28 24.81 25.76 26.71
N HIS A 29 25.75 25.42 25.83
CA HIS A 29 27.01 24.73 26.17
C HIS A 29 26.81 23.38 26.91
N LYS A 30 25.72 22.66 26.63
CA LYS A 30 25.36 21.34 27.22
C LYS A 30 25.54 20.16 26.26
N MET A 31 26.38 20.32 25.23
CA MET A 31 26.64 19.25 24.23
C MET A 31 27.05 17.90 24.84
N PRO A 32 27.90 17.82 25.90
CA PRO A 32 28.25 16.53 26.48
C PRO A 32 27.03 15.76 27.04
N GLN A 33 26.06 16.47 27.63
CA GLN A 33 24.83 15.86 28.13
C GLN A 33 23.95 15.39 26.97
N PHE A 34 23.81 16.20 25.93
CA PHE A 34 23.05 15.86 24.73
C PHE A 34 23.61 14.60 24.06
N VAL A 35 24.92 14.51 23.83
CA VAL A 35 25.56 13.35 23.20
C VAL A 35 25.34 12.08 24.02
N ARG A 36 25.46 12.14 25.36
CA ARG A 36 25.17 10.99 26.24
C ARG A 36 23.71 10.55 26.15
N ALA A 37 22.77 11.50 26.21
CA ALA A 37 21.34 11.19 26.12
C ALA A 37 20.97 10.60 24.75
N THR A 38 21.47 11.18 23.67
CA THR A 38 21.29 10.65 22.31
C THR A 38 21.90 9.26 22.16
N GLY A 39 23.07 9.01 22.74
CA GLY A 39 23.69 7.68 22.76
C GLY A 39 22.81 6.62 23.42
N VAL A 40 22.18 6.93 24.56
CA VAL A 40 21.23 6.02 25.22
C VAL A 40 20.00 5.76 24.33
N LEU A 41 19.46 6.79 23.69
CA LEU A 41 18.32 6.64 22.77
C LEU A 41 18.68 5.80 21.54
N VAL A 42 19.88 5.96 20.98
CA VAL A 42 20.37 5.15 19.87
C VAL A 42 20.49 3.68 20.29
N ILE A 43 21.06 3.40 21.47
CA ILE A 43 21.13 2.02 21.99
C ILE A 43 19.74 1.42 22.17
N ALA A 44 18.79 2.18 22.75
CA ALA A 44 17.41 1.73 22.89
C ALA A 44 16.75 1.46 21.53
N GLY A 45 17.00 2.32 20.53
CA GLY A 45 16.56 2.12 19.16
C GLY A 45 17.16 0.86 18.52
N LEU A 46 18.45 0.60 18.71
CA LEU A 46 19.12 -0.60 18.22
C LEU A 46 18.57 -1.88 18.86
N VAL A 47 18.26 -1.86 20.17
CA VAL A 47 17.57 -2.98 20.83
C VAL A 47 16.17 -3.18 20.24
N GLY A 48 15.44 -2.09 19.98
CA GLY A 48 14.15 -2.14 19.30
C GLY A 48 14.22 -2.76 17.90
N VAL A 49 15.24 -2.39 17.11
CA VAL A 49 15.52 -2.98 15.79
C VAL A 49 15.89 -4.46 15.92
N ALA A 50 16.75 -4.83 16.88
CA ALA A 50 17.16 -6.20 17.11
C ALA A 50 15.96 -7.12 17.41
N ILE A 51 15.04 -6.68 18.26
CA ILE A 51 13.80 -7.42 18.59
C ILE A 51 12.92 -7.65 17.35
N ASN A 52 12.96 -6.74 16.37
CA ASN A 52 12.16 -6.84 15.14
C ASN A 52 13.00 -7.29 13.93
N LEU A 53 14.21 -7.80 14.16
CA LEU A 53 15.19 -8.00 13.08
C LEU A 53 14.75 -9.03 12.06
N SER A 54 14.12 -10.14 12.47
CA SER A 54 13.62 -11.16 11.54
C SER A 54 12.68 -10.55 10.50
N ASN A 55 11.64 -9.85 10.94
CA ASN A 55 10.69 -9.20 10.05
C ASN A 55 11.33 -8.12 9.16
N LEU A 56 12.17 -7.25 9.75
CA LEU A 56 12.85 -6.18 9.02
C LEU A 56 13.82 -6.72 7.97
N TYR A 57 14.61 -7.73 8.33
CA TYR A 57 15.61 -8.34 7.46
C TYR A 57 14.93 -9.05 6.29
N HIS A 58 13.95 -9.91 6.55
CA HIS A 58 13.26 -10.63 5.48
C HIS A 58 12.44 -9.71 4.58
N THR A 59 11.85 -8.64 5.12
CA THR A 59 11.22 -7.60 4.30
C THR A 59 12.25 -6.88 3.43
N TYR A 60 13.44 -6.59 3.97
CA TYR A 60 14.53 -5.95 3.24
C TYR A 60 15.08 -6.85 2.12
N THR A 61 15.38 -8.12 2.41
CA THR A 61 15.86 -9.07 1.38
C THR A 61 14.81 -9.30 0.31
N TYR A 62 13.55 -9.55 0.71
CA TYR A 62 12.44 -9.69 -0.22
C TYR A 62 12.27 -8.45 -1.09
N SER A 63 12.38 -7.24 -0.52
CA SER A 63 12.19 -6.00 -1.29
C SER A 63 13.14 -5.84 -2.48
N LYS A 64 14.34 -6.45 -2.44
CA LYS A 64 15.31 -6.42 -3.55
C LYS A 64 14.84 -7.22 -4.77
N GLU A 65 14.07 -8.27 -4.54
CA GLU A 65 13.51 -9.15 -5.57
C GLU A 65 12.15 -8.66 -6.09
N THR A 66 11.62 -7.56 -5.54
CA THR A 66 10.31 -7.00 -5.89
C THR A 66 10.43 -5.83 -6.86
N MET A 67 9.29 -5.30 -7.30
CA MET A 67 9.19 -4.04 -8.03
C MET A 67 9.86 -2.83 -7.34
N ARG A 68 10.34 -2.96 -6.09
CA ARG A 68 11.09 -1.92 -5.36
C ARG A 68 12.61 -2.03 -5.58
N GLY A 69 13.08 -3.17 -6.06
CA GLY A 69 14.47 -3.40 -6.47
C GLY A 69 14.69 -3.05 -7.93
N PRO A 70 15.96 -3.05 -8.38
CA PRO A 70 16.31 -2.79 -9.77
C PRO A 70 15.76 -3.88 -10.70
N SER A 71 15.39 -3.49 -11.92
CA SER A 71 15.15 -4.45 -13.01
C SER A 71 16.49 -4.99 -13.55
N GLU A 72 16.47 -6.23 -14.01
CA GLU A 72 17.58 -6.80 -14.80
C GLU A 72 17.44 -6.53 -16.30
N LEU A 73 16.27 -6.07 -16.76
CA LEU A 73 16.03 -5.70 -18.16
C LEU A 73 16.71 -4.36 -18.47
N THR A 74 17.42 -4.30 -19.59
CA THR A 74 18.16 -3.11 -20.01
C THR A 74 17.34 -2.19 -20.91
N HIS A 75 16.29 -2.72 -21.55
CA HIS A 75 15.48 -2.03 -22.55
C HIS A 75 13.97 -2.11 -22.28
N ASP A 76 13.55 -2.19 -21.02
CA ASP A 76 12.11 -2.27 -20.72
C ASP A 76 11.38 -0.95 -21.04
N THR A 77 10.51 -1.00 -22.06
CA THR A 77 9.66 0.12 -22.46
C THR A 77 8.54 0.40 -21.45
N HIS A 78 8.18 -0.58 -20.63
CA HIS A 78 7.21 -0.43 -19.54
C HIS A 78 7.84 0.17 -18.28
N ASP A 79 9.17 0.10 -18.15
CA ASP A 79 9.97 0.68 -17.08
C ASP A 79 10.75 1.94 -17.54
N GLN A 80 10.39 2.58 -18.68
CA GLN A 80 11.05 3.78 -19.22
C GLN A 80 11.03 5.03 -18.33
N GLN A 81 10.39 4.96 -17.16
CA GLN A 81 10.43 5.97 -16.09
C GLN A 81 10.95 5.40 -14.75
N ALA A 82 11.63 4.24 -14.77
CA ALA A 82 12.35 3.70 -13.64
C ALA A 82 13.44 4.67 -13.22
N ASN A 83 13.57 4.87 -11.91
CA ASN A 83 14.67 5.66 -11.35
C ASN A 83 16.00 4.99 -11.69
N ALA A 84 16.97 5.77 -12.21
CA ALA A 84 18.34 5.31 -12.48
C ALA A 84 19.06 4.70 -11.24
N SER A 85 18.49 4.87 -10.04
CA SER A 85 18.96 4.38 -8.75
C SER A 85 18.33 3.05 -8.29
N GLY A 86 17.49 2.39 -9.08
CA GLY A 86 16.96 1.05 -8.79
C GLY A 86 15.82 1.01 -7.75
N GLY A 87 14.83 1.90 -7.88
CA GLY A 87 13.64 2.03 -7.03
C GLY A 87 12.31 1.96 -7.79
N LEU A 88 11.21 2.30 -7.12
CA LEU A 88 9.89 2.38 -7.77
C LEU A 88 9.88 3.48 -8.84
N ASN A 89 9.07 3.32 -9.89
CA ASN A 89 8.81 4.33 -10.91
C ASN A 89 8.25 5.62 -10.28
N ARG A 90 8.71 6.79 -10.73
CA ARG A 90 8.29 8.12 -10.23
C ARG A 90 6.78 8.33 -10.30
N ASP A 91 6.14 7.91 -11.39
CA ASP A 91 4.69 8.04 -11.57
C ASP A 91 3.94 7.14 -10.60
N TYR A 92 4.50 5.96 -10.28
CA TYR A 92 3.92 5.06 -9.28
C TYR A 92 4.08 5.60 -7.84
N ILE A 93 5.23 6.22 -7.52
CA ILE A 93 5.46 6.88 -6.23
C ILE A 93 4.44 8.02 -6.03
N THR A 94 4.27 8.84 -7.07
CA THR A 94 3.42 10.05 -7.06
C THR A 94 1.97 9.79 -7.47
N GLN A 95 1.58 8.54 -7.73
CA GLN A 95 0.21 8.19 -8.12
C GLN A 95 -0.84 8.68 -7.10
N TRP A 96 -0.50 8.59 -5.81
CA TRP A 96 -1.34 9.08 -4.70
C TRP A 96 -0.76 10.38 -4.14
N SER A 97 -0.63 11.37 -5.01
CA SER A 97 -0.23 12.72 -4.62
C SER A 97 -1.42 13.49 -4.07
N TYR A 98 -1.25 14.06 -2.90
CA TYR A 98 -2.23 14.92 -2.26
C TYR A 98 -2.38 16.22 -3.06
N GLY A 99 -3.59 16.59 -3.45
CA GLY A 99 -3.84 17.87 -4.11
C GLY A 99 -3.49 19.03 -3.19
N ILE A 100 -2.93 20.13 -3.73
CA ILE A 100 -2.58 21.31 -2.91
C ILE A 100 -3.80 21.79 -2.12
N GLY A 101 -4.97 21.86 -2.77
CA GLY A 101 -6.23 22.22 -2.14
C GLY A 101 -6.71 21.20 -1.10
N GLU A 102 -6.35 19.92 -1.23
CA GLU A 102 -6.74 18.90 -0.24
C GLU A 102 -6.19 19.23 1.14
N THR A 103 -5.11 20.01 1.28
CA THR A 103 -4.60 20.51 2.57
C THR A 103 -5.68 21.15 3.45
N TRP A 104 -6.73 21.72 2.85
CA TRP A 104 -7.87 22.26 3.59
C TRP A 104 -8.72 21.20 4.29
N THR A 105 -8.58 19.91 3.95
CA THR A 105 -9.24 18.81 4.67
C THR A 105 -8.76 18.69 6.11
N LEU A 106 -7.59 19.24 6.46
CA LEU A 106 -7.14 19.38 7.85
C LEU A 106 -8.12 20.21 8.69
N LEU A 107 -8.84 21.14 8.06
CA LEU A 107 -9.82 22.04 8.70
C LEU A 107 -11.27 21.71 8.36
N VAL A 108 -11.57 21.36 7.10
CA VAL A 108 -12.92 21.13 6.57
C VAL A 108 -12.98 19.73 5.97
N PRO A 109 -13.58 18.73 6.65
CA PRO A 109 -13.47 17.33 6.25
C PRO A 109 -13.83 17.07 4.78
N ASN A 110 -14.99 17.55 4.31
CA ASN A 110 -15.43 17.32 2.93
C ASN A 110 -14.88 18.33 1.90
N TYR A 111 -13.76 19.04 2.15
CA TYR A 111 -13.26 20.09 1.23
C TYR A 111 -13.05 19.60 -0.21
N LYS A 112 -12.57 18.35 -0.41
CA LYS A 112 -12.49 17.67 -1.72
C LYS A 112 -13.43 16.46 -1.80
N GLY A 113 -14.49 16.48 -1.01
CA GLY A 113 -15.37 15.34 -0.82
C GLY A 113 -14.80 14.32 0.16
N GLY A 114 -15.68 13.53 0.75
CA GLY A 114 -15.33 12.48 1.71
C GLY A 114 -14.73 11.26 1.01
N ALA A 115 -15.29 10.08 1.25
CA ALA A 115 -14.84 8.84 0.61
C ALA A 115 -15.27 8.79 -0.86
N SER A 116 -14.57 8.00 -1.67
CA SER A 116 -14.94 7.68 -3.06
C SER A 116 -16.12 6.70 -3.14
N VAL A 117 -17.20 7.01 -2.43
CA VAL A 117 -18.49 6.32 -2.49
C VAL A 117 -19.47 7.13 -3.37
N PRO A 118 -20.54 6.52 -3.89
CA PRO A 118 -21.52 7.23 -4.72
C PRO A 118 -22.03 8.52 -4.09
N LEU A 119 -22.13 9.59 -4.90
CA LEU A 119 -22.64 10.89 -4.48
C LEU A 119 -24.07 10.79 -3.96
N ALA A 120 -24.86 9.89 -4.54
CA ALA A 120 -26.24 9.59 -4.14
C ALA A 120 -26.39 9.08 -2.70
N GLN A 121 -25.31 8.62 -2.05
CA GLN A 121 -25.34 8.17 -0.64
C GLN A 121 -25.26 9.33 0.35
N ASN A 122 -25.03 10.56 -0.10
CA ASN A 122 -24.90 11.72 0.78
C ASN A 122 -26.18 12.54 0.84
N GLU A 123 -26.84 12.58 1.99
CA GLU A 123 -28.07 13.33 2.20
C GLU A 123 -27.91 14.84 1.91
N THR A 124 -26.84 15.47 2.39
CA THR A 124 -26.58 16.91 2.19
C THR A 124 -26.36 17.24 0.71
N ALA A 125 -25.70 16.35 -0.04
CA ALA A 125 -25.56 16.54 -1.49
C ALA A 125 -26.92 16.38 -2.19
N MET A 126 -27.68 15.37 -1.81
CA MET A 126 -28.97 15.03 -2.44
C MET A 126 -30.06 16.08 -2.22
N GLU A 127 -29.97 16.92 -1.18
CA GLU A 127 -30.85 18.09 -1.02
C GLU A 127 -30.75 19.09 -2.19
N LYS A 128 -29.62 19.08 -2.92
CA LYS A 128 -29.38 19.92 -4.10
C LYS A 128 -29.46 19.17 -5.42
N ALA A 129 -29.79 17.89 -5.40
CA ALA A 129 -29.84 17.06 -6.59
C ALA A 129 -30.97 17.48 -7.53
N ASP A 130 -30.66 17.67 -8.82
CA ASP A 130 -31.67 17.71 -9.86
C ASP A 130 -32.19 16.27 -10.12
N PRO A 131 -33.50 15.99 -9.93
CA PRO A 131 -34.07 14.66 -10.17
C PRO A 131 -33.84 14.12 -11.58
N ARG A 132 -33.62 15.00 -12.58
CA ARG A 132 -33.34 14.60 -13.96
C ARG A 132 -32.10 13.72 -14.08
N TYR A 133 -31.08 13.93 -13.25
CA TYR A 133 -29.80 13.22 -13.34
C TYR A 133 -29.61 12.20 -12.20
N ALA A 134 -30.68 11.79 -11.50
CA ALA A 134 -30.60 10.91 -10.33
C ALA A 134 -29.87 9.58 -10.59
N GLY A 135 -29.98 9.02 -11.81
CA GLY A 135 -29.26 7.81 -12.21
C GLY A 135 -27.74 8.01 -12.26
N LEU A 136 -27.27 9.21 -12.63
CA LEU A 136 -25.86 9.55 -12.78
C LEU A 136 -25.17 9.74 -11.42
N TYR A 137 -25.87 10.23 -10.40
CA TYR A 137 -25.26 10.41 -9.07
C TYR A 137 -24.86 9.10 -8.38
N ARG A 138 -25.31 7.95 -8.90
CA ARG A 138 -24.86 6.62 -8.44
C ARG A 138 -23.50 6.22 -9.02
N SER A 139 -23.12 6.75 -10.18
CA SER A 139 -21.82 6.51 -10.80
C SER A 139 -20.80 7.60 -10.48
N LEU A 140 -21.23 8.82 -10.15
CA LEU A 140 -20.37 9.87 -9.63
C LEU A 140 -20.08 9.67 -8.14
N THR A 141 -18.89 10.06 -7.69
CA THR A 141 -18.47 9.87 -6.29
C THR A 141 -18.64 11.13 -5.45
N GLN A 142 -18.61 11.03 -4.12
CA GLN A 142 -18.55 12.20 -3.25
C GLN A 142 -17.21 12.92 -3.36
N TYR A 143 -16.13 12.16 -3.60
CA TYR A 143 -14.77 12.66 -3.75
C TYR A 143 -14.54 13.29 -5.13
N PHE A 144 -13.85 14.43 -5.14
CA PHE A 144 -13.55 15.20 -6.36
C PHE A 144 -12.15 15.81 -6.32
N GLY A 145 -11.24 15.20 -5.55
CA GLY A 145 -9.82 15.53 -5.60
C GLY A 145 -9.10 14.84 -6.77
N GLU A 146 -7.77 14.94 -6.77
CA GLU A 146 -6.91 14.49 -7.87
C GLU A 146 -6.21 13.14 -7.58
N GLN A 147 -6.57 12.47 -6.49
CA GLN A 147 -6.13 11.10 -6.19
C GLN A 147 -7.04 10.08 -6.89
N PRO A 148 -6.59 8.84 -7.15
CA PRO A 148 -7.42 7.83 -7.79
C PRO A 148 -8.70 7.49 -7.01
N MET A 149 -8.59 7.46 -5.68
CA MET A 149 -9.71 7.32 -4.76
C MET A 149 -9.28 7.76 -3.37
N THR A 150 -10.21 7.87 -2.44
CA THR A 150 -9.91 8.03 -1.01
C THR A 150 -10.92 7.28 -0.14
N ALA A 151 -10.47 6.79 1.01
CA ALA A 151 -11.34 6.23 2.04
C ALA A 151 -11.89 7.32 2.98
N GLY A 152 -11.31 8.53 2.95
CA GLY A 152 -11.72 9.65 3.79
C GLY A 152 -10.69 10.78 3.83
N PRO A 153 -11.04 11.91 4.45
CA PRO A 153 -10.20 13.08 4.54
C PRO A 153 -9.13 12.95 5.62
N VAL A 154 -8.03 13.68 5.43
CA VAL A 154 -6.98 13.87 6.44
C VAL A 154 -7.43 14.98 7.40
N TYR A 155 -8.45 14.70 8.23
CA TYR A 155 -9.02 15.67 9.16
C TYR A 155 -8.44 15.51 10.56
N VAL A 156 -7.82 16.59 11.09
CA VAL A 156 -7.13 16.57 12.39
C VAL A 156 -7.95 17.17 13.54
N GLY A 157 -9.14 17.71 13.25
CA GLY A 157 -9.99 18.42 14.21
C GLY A 157 -9.84 19.94 14.09
N ALA A 158 -10.95 20.64 13.88
CA ALA A 158 -10.97 22.08 13.60
C ALA A 158 -10.43 22.90 14.78
N PHE A 159 -10.86 22.57 16.01
CA PHE A 159 -10.35 23.25 17.20
C PHE A 159 -8.90 22.84 17.54
N VAL A 160 -8.53 21.60 17.23
CA VAL A 160 -7.14 21.11 17.40
C VAL A 160 -6.20 21.89 16.48
N LEU A 161 -6.59 22.10 15.21
CA LEU A 161 -5.81 22.89 14.26
C LEU A 161 -5.70 24.36 14.68
N PHE A 162 -6.77 24.95 15.21
CA PHE A 162 -6.73 26.29 15.82
C PHE A 162 -5.70 26.36 16.98
N LEU A 163 -5.74 25.38 17.89
CA LEU A 163 -4.80 25.31 19.01
C LEU A 163 -3.35 25.08 18.54
N PHE A 164 -3.14 24.32 17.47
CA PHE A 164 -1.84 24.14 16.85
C PHE A 164 -1.26 25.47 16.34
N LEU A 165 -2.01 26.22 15.53
CA LEU A 165 -1.59 27.53 15.04
C LEU A 165 -1.33 28.51 16.18
N LEU A 166 -2.19 28.49 17.21
CA LEU A 166 -1.99 29.30 18.41
C LEU A 166 -0.71 28.88 19.16
N GLY A 167 -0.43 27.58 19.20
CA GLY A 167 0.77 26.97 19.76
C GLY A 167 2.05 27.45 19.09
N CYS A 168 2.03 27.74 17.78
CA CYS A 168 3.17 28.32 17.07
C CYS A 168 3.63 29.66 17.69
N PHE A 169 2.71 30.43 18.25
CA PHE A 169 3.00 31.72 18.89
C PHE A 169 3.29 31.59 20.40
N MET A 170 2.54 30.75 21.13
CA MET A 170 2.61 30.68 22.59
C MET A 170 3.63 29.67 23.12
N VAL A 171 3.87 28.58 22.39
CA VAL A 171 4.85 27.58 22.79
C VAL A 171 6.27 28.12 22.51
N LYS A 172 7.17 27.85 23.44
CA LYS A 172 8.57 28.29 23.41
C LYS A 172 9.44 27.05 23.59
N GLY A 173 10.66 27.10 23.07
CA GLY A 173 11.61 25.98 23.12
C GLY A 173 11.76 25.26 21.77
N PRO A 174 12.74 24.35 21.68
CA PRO A 174 13.07 23.66 20.42
C PRO A 174 11.96 22.73 19.95
N LEU A 175 11.23 22.09 20.88
CA LEU A 175 10.17 21.14 20.57
C LEU A 175 9.13 21.73 19.63
N LYS A 176 8.75 23.00 19.83
CA LYS A 176 7.84 23.71 18.91
C LYS A 176 8.37 23.68 17.49
N TRP A 177 9.62 24.09 17.28
CA TRP A 177 10.20 24.23 15.96
C TRP A 177 10.36 22.89 15.27
N ALA A 178 10.70 21.84 16.02
CA ALA A 178 10.72 20.48 15.51
C ALA A 178 9.35 20.04 14.99
N LEU A 179 8.28 20.23 15.78
CA LEU A 179 6.92 19.84 15.40
C LEU A 179 6.40 20.65 14.21
N VAL A 180 6.63 21.96 14.19
CA VAL A 180 6.23 22.83 13.07
C VAL A 180 6.98 22.46 11.79
N ALA A 181 8.30 22.29 11.85
CA ALA A 181 9.10 21.91 10.69
C ALA A 181 8.69 20.53 10.13
N ALA A 182 8.46 19.55 11.01
CA ALA A 182 7.99 18.22 10.61
C ALA A 182 6.61 18.29 9.93
N THR A 183 5.67 19.08 10.48
CA THR A 183 4.33 19.28 9.90
C THR A 183 4.39 19.90 8.52
N VAL A 184 5.19 20.97 8.36
CA VAL A 184 5.33 21.67 7.08
C VAL A 184 5.98 20.75 6.06
N LEU A 185 7.09 20.07 6.41
CA LEU A 185 7.75 19.15 5.50
C LEU A 185 6.81 18.04 5.04
N SER A 186 6.01 17.44 5.94
CA SER A 186 5.08 16.38 5.56
C SER A 186 4.00 16.87 4.61
N ILE A 187 3.46 18.08 4.80
CA ILE A 187 2.46 18.63 3.87
C ILE A 187 3.10 18.88 2.49
N LEU A 188 4.28 19.50 2.44
CA LEU A 188 4.97 19.77 1.18
C LEU A 188 5.31 18.50 0.40
N LEU A 189 5.79 17.45 1.08
CA LEU A 189 6.10 16.16 0.45
C LEU A 189 4.84 15.40 0.04
N SER A 190 3.74 15.54 0.78
CA SER A 190 2.46 14.89 0.42
C SER A 190 1.93 15.36 -0.93
N TRP A 191 2.29 16.59 -1.36
CA TRP A 191 1.83 17.17 -2.62
C TRP A 191 2.38 16.47 -3.87
N GLY A 192 3.47 15.71 -3.77
CA GLY A 192 3.96 14.81 -4.82
C GLY A 192 4.07 15.47 -6.20
N LYS A 193 3.24 15.02 -7.15
CA LYS A 193 3.14 15.52 -8.53
C LYS A 193 2.93 17.03 -8.63
N ASN A 194 2.32 17.64 -7.61
CA ASN A 194 2.09 19.08 -7.55
C ASN A 194 3.35 19.87 -7.13
N MET A 195 4.43 19.21 -6.70
CA MET A 195 5.68 19.81 -6.24
C MET A 195 6.88 18.92 -6.62
N MET A 196 6.98 18.55 -7.90
CA MET A 196 7.98 17.58 -8.39
C MET A 196 9.42 17.93 -8.01
N TRP A 197 9.83 19.21 -8.02
CA TRP A 197 11.20 19.58 -7.66
C TRP A 197 11.62 19.11 -6.24
N LEU A 198 10.69 19.11 -5.27
CA LEU A 198 10.95 18.66 -3.91
C LEU A 198 10.84 17.13 -3.82
N THR A 199 9.86 16.56 -4.53
CA THR A 199 9.66 15.11 -4.60
C THR A 199 10.89 14.44 -5.23
N ASP A 200 11.41 14.97 -6.33
CA ASP A 200 12.60 14.49 -7.03
C ASP A 200 13.84 14.60 -6.14
N LEU A 201 14.01 15.72 -5.42
CA LEU A 201 15.09 15.86 -4.43
C LEU A 201 15.06 14.72 -3.39
N PHE A 202 13.87 14.33 -2.93
CA PHE A 202 13.73 13.25 -1.96
C PHE A 202 13.92 11.87 -2.58
N ILE A 203 13.39 11.64 -3.79
CA ILE A 203 13.56 10.40 -4.54
C ILE A 203 15.04 10.15 -4.85
N ASP A 204 15.77 11.17 -5.27
CA ASP A 204 17.13 11.03 -5.77
C ASP A 204 18.17 10.99 -4.64
N TYR A 205 17.95 11.71 -3.52
CA TYR A 205 18.98 11.90 -2.47
C TYR A 205 18.62 11.37 -1.09
N VAL A 206 17.34 11.16 -0.76
CA VAL A 206 16.94 10.73 0.59
C VAL A 206 16.82 9.21 0.64
N PRO A 207 17.64 8.52 1.47
CA PRO A 207 17.66 7.05 1.49
C PRO A 207 16.29 6.44 1.73
N MET A 208 15.99 5.34 1.02
CA MET A 208 14.75 4.57 1.10
C MET A 208 13.48 5.29 0.62
N TYR A 209 13.51 6.59 0.31
CA TYR A 209 12.31 7.32 -0.09
C TYR A 209 11.69 6.76 -1.39
N ASP A 210 12.54 6.37 -2.34
CA ASP A 210 12.21 5.73 -3.62
C ASP A 210 11.63 4.31 -3.50
N LYS A 211 11.63 3.72 -2.29
CA LYS A 211 11.09 2.37 -2.03
C LYS A 211 9.64 2.38 -1.59
N PHE A 212 9.07 3.56 -1.35
CA PHE A 212 7.72 3.73 -0.85
C PHE A 212 6.81 4.37 -1.90
N ARG A 213 5.58 3.86 -2.01
CA ARG A 213 4.54 4.43 -2.86
C ARG A 213 3.60 5.32 -2.05
N ALA A 214 2.80 6.12 -2.74
CA ALA A 214 1.76 6.94 -2.14
C ALA A 214 2.29 7.99 -1.15
N VAL A 215 2.89 9.04 -1.71
CA VAL A 215 3.48 10.15 -0.95
C VAL A 215 2.49 10.85 0.00
N SER A 216 1.18 10.80 -0.25
CA SER A 216 0.16 11.36 0.67
C SER A 216 0.19 10.74 2.07
N SER A 217 0.64 9.50 2.21
CA SER A 217 0.73 8.80 3.50
C SER A 217 1.71 9.44 4.50
N ILE A 218 2.63 10.30 4.04
CA ILE A 218 3.52 11.06 4.92
C ILE A 218 2.77 12.03 5.85
N LEU A 219 1.51 12.36 5.52
CA LEU A 219 0.63 13.20 6.35
C LEU A 219 0.38 12.61 7.75
N VAL A 220 0.66 11.33 7.98
CA VAL A 220 0.69 10.73 9.33
C VAL A 220 1.58 11.52 10.29
N ILE A 221 2.65 12.17 9.77
CA ILE A 221 3.50 13.06 10.56
C ILE A 221 2.69 14.26 11.03
N ALA A 222 1.99 14.95 10.11
CA ALA A 222 1.14 16.09 10.45
C ALA A 222 0.03 15.70 11.44
N GLU A 223 -0.62 14.57 11.23
CA GLU A 223 -1.65 14.03 12.14
C GLU A 223 -1.12 13.73 13.54
N PHE A 224 0.19 13.48 13.69
CA PHE A 224 0.83 13.30 14.99
C PHE A 224 1.32 14.63 15.60
N THR A 225 1.99 15.47 14.81
CA THR A 225 2.64 16.70 15.30
C THR A 225 1.66 17.81 15.61
N ILE A 226 0.54 17.91 14.88
CA ILE A 226 -0.49 18.93 15.07
C ILE A 226 -1.16 18.78 16.45
N PRO A 227 -1.75 17.61 16.81
CA PRO A 227 -2.34 17.43 18.13
C PRO A 227 -1.32 17.58 19.27
N TRP A 228 -0.07 17.16 19.07
CA TRP A 228 0.95 17.30 20.10
C TRP A 228 1.22 18.77 20.43
N LEU A 229 1.47 19.62 19.43
CA LEU A 229 1.70 21.04 19.69
C LEU A 229 0.43 21.75 20.20
N ALA A 230 -0.76 21.34 19.73
CA ALA A 230 -2.04 21.84 20.23
C ALA A 230 -2.22 21.57 21.74
N ILE A 231 -1.89 20.35 22.21
CA ILE A 231 -1.93 20.00 23.63
C ILE A 231 -0.92 20.83 24.42
N LEU A 232 0.30 21.04 23.92
CA LEU A 232 1.29 21.89 24.57
C LEU A 232 0.79 23.34 24.71
N ALA A 233 0.11 23.86 23.69
CA ALA A 233 -0.52 25.19 23.74
C ALA A 233 -1.61 25.23 24.81
N LEU A 234 -2.46 24.21 24.88
CA LEU A 234 -3.51 24.10 25.89
C LEU A 234 -2.94 24.02 27.30
N VAL A 235 -1.91 23.20 27.54
CA VAL A 235 -1.24 23.09 28.85
C VAL A 235 -0.71 24.45 29.30
N LYS A 236 -0.05 25.20 28.40
CA LYS A 236 0.43 26.55 28.71
C LYS A 236 -0.72 27.51 29.05
N LEU A 237 -1.81 27.49 28.29
CA LEU A 237 -2.99 28.31 28.57
C LEU A 237 -3.62 27.99 29.92
N MET A 238 -3.66 26.72 30.32
CA MET A 238 -4.18 26.27 31.62
C MET A 238 -3.27 26.64 32.80
N GLN A 239 -1.98 26.84 32.54
CA GLN A 239 -1.02 27.30 33.55
C GLN A 239 -1.01 28.83 33.66
N GLU A 240 -1.11 29.53 32.53
CA GLU A 240 -1.02 30.97 32.44
C GLU A 240 -2.12 31.55 31.51
N PRO A 241 -3.35 31.75 32.03
CA PRO A 241 -4.49 32.20 31.21
C PRO A 241 -4.29 33.60 30.61
N ALA A 242 -3.44 34.42 31.22
CA ALA A 242 -3.07 35.74 30.73
C ALA A 242 -2.36 35.70 29.35
N LEU A 243 -1.79 34.55 28.95
CA LEU A 243 -1.15 34.38 27.65
C LEU A 243 -2.08 34.72 26.48
N LEU A 244 -3.38 34.43 26.61
CA LEU A 244 -4.37 34.74 25.57
C LEU A 244 -4.44 36.24 25.27
N ARG A 245 -4.30 37.08 26.30
CA ARG A 245 -4.25 38.55 26.16
C ARG A 245 -2.88 39.06 25.76
N ARG A 246 -1.80 38.39 26.18
CA ARG A 246 -0.42 38.77 25.82
C ARG A 246 -0.12 38.49 24.34
N HIS A 247 -0.75 37.48 23.75
CA HIS A 247 -0.55 37.06 22.36
C HIS A 247 -1.77 37.34 21.47
N LEU A 248 -2.42 38.51 21.62
CA LEU A 248 -3.60 38.88 20.82
C LEU A 248 -3.38 38.76 19.30
N ARG A 249 -2.19 39.14 18.80
CA ARG A 249 -1.85 38.97 17.38
C ARG A 249 -1.86 37.50 16.97
N GLY A 250 -1.30 36.61 17.79
CA GLY A 250 -1.28 35.17 17.54
C GLY A 250 -2.69 34.58 17.57
N VAL A 251 -3.54 35.02 18.50
CA VAL A 251 -4.96 34.65 18.55
C VAL A 251 -5.69 35.12 17.29
N ALA A 252 -5.52 36.38 16.90
CA ALA A 252 -6.15 36.95 15.71
C ALA A 252 -5.73 36.22 14.43
N VAL A 253 -4.43 35.96 14.24
CA VAL A 253 -3.92 35.20 13.09
C VAL A 253 -4.49 33.78 13.09
N SER A 254 -4.48 33.09 14.24
CA SER A 254 -5.02 31.73 14.34
C SER A 254 -6.51 31.69 14.05
N LEU A 255 -7.28 32.68 14.52
CA LEU A 255 -8.71 32.83 14.22
C LEU A 255 -8.95 33.09 12.74
N VAL A 256 -8.23 34.02 12.12
CA VAL A 256 -8.37 34.34 10.69
C VAL A 256 -8.07 33.11 9.84
N LEU A 257 -6.96 32.41 10.09
CA LEU A 257 -6.53 31.24 9.32
C LEU A 257 -7.40 29.98 9.52
N THR A 258 -8.25 29.95 10.56
CA THR A 258 -9.13 28.80 10.83
C THR A 258 -10.58 29.21 10.77
N ALA A 259 -11.13 29.83 11.82
CA ALA A 259 -12.52 30.26 11.86
C ALA A 259 -12.87 31.24 10.72
N GLY A 260 -11.97 32.17 10.38
CA GLY A 260 -12.18 33.11 9.28
C GLY A 260 -12.26 32.42 7.92
N VAL A 261 -11.31 31.52 7.63
CA VAL A 261 -11.32 30.71 6.41
C VAL A 261 -12.55 29.78 6.37
N ALA A 262 -12.87 29.10 7.47
CA ALA A 262 -14.03 28.23 7.56
C ALA A 262 -15.34 29.00 7.36
N LEU A 263 -15.47 30.20 7.92
CA LEU A 263 -16.63 31.05 7.71
C LEU A 263 -16.72 31.54 6.26
N TRP A 264 -15.59 31.93 5.65
CA TRP A 264 -15.54 32.31 4.25
C TRP A 264 -16.03 31.15 3.36
N MET A 265 -15.52 29.93 3.56
CA MET A 265 -15.95 28.73 2.83
C MET A 265 -17.40 28.33 3.08
N ALA A 266 -17.99 28.72 4.21
CA ALA A 266 -19.38 28.41 4.54
C ALA A 266 -20.40 29.31 3.81
N VAL A 267 -19.98 30.47 3.31
CA VAL A 267 -20.87 31.45 2.65
C VAL A 267 -20.94 31.17 1.14
N PRO A 268 -22.12 31.34 0.49
CA PRO A 268 -22.23 31.22 -0.96
C PRO A 268 -21.21 32.11 -1.69
N GLY A 269 -20.43 31.51 -2.59
CA GLY A 269 -19.36 32.20 -3.33
C GLY A 269 -18.01 32.31 -2.60
N GLY A 270 -17.89 31.84 -1.36
CA GLY A 270 -16.61 31.75 -0.64
C GLY A 270 -15.88 30.42 -0.80
N THR A 271 -16.34 29.58 -1.72
CA THR A 271 -15.72 28.29 -2.05
C THR A 271 -14.85 28.40 -3.31
N PRO A 272 -14.07 27.36 -3.66
CA PRO A 272 -13.44 27.25 -4.98
C PRO A 272 -14.43 27.46 -6.13
N SER A 273 -13.91 27.77 -7.32
CA SER A 273 -14.71 27.98 -8.53
C SER A 273 -15.59 26.74 -8.80
N PRO A 274 -16.78 26.87 -9.42
CA PRO A 274 -17.58 25.71 -9.84
C PRO A 274 -16.76 24.63 -10.58
N SER A 275 -15.74 25.04 -11.36
CA SER A 275 -14.80 24.14 -12.03
C SER A 275 -13.98 23.25 -11.09
N ASP A 276 -13.74 23.67 -9.85
CA ASP A 276 -12.86 23.00 -8.89
C ASP A 276 -13.59 21.86 -8.13
N TYR A 277 -14.90 21.72 -8.36
CA TYR A 277 -15.76 20.66 -7.83
C TYR A 277 -15.83 19.44 -8.74
N VAL A 278 -15.22 19.47 -9.92
CA VAL A 278 -15.17 18.35 -10.85
C VAL A 278 -13.71 18.04 -11.11
N SER A 279 -13.29 16.81 -10.83
CA SER A 279 -11.91 16.40 -11.06
C SER A 279 -11.58 16.34 -12.56
N THR A 280 -10.30 16.41 -12.88
CA THR A 280 -9.81 16.26 -14.27
C THR A 280 -10.28 14.96 -14.91
N GLN A 281 -10.25 13.85 -14.16
CA GLN A 281 -10.68 12.53 -14.60
C GLN A 281 -12.19 12.47 -14.86
N GLU A 282 -13.01 13.03 -13.96
CA GLU A 282 -14.46 13.06 -14.14
C GLU A 282 -14.89 13.92 -15.34
N MET A 283 -14.22 15.06 -15.55
CA MET A 283 -14.46 15.90 -16.71
C MET A 283 -14.18 15.14 -18.01
N ALA A 284 -13.04 14.45 -18.09
CA ALA A 284 -12.68 13.63 -19.25
C ALA A 284 -13.68 12.48 -19.47
N MET A 285 -14.14 11.83 -18.39
CA MET A 285 -15.15 10.77 -18.46
C MET A 285 -16.49 11.28 -19.00
N LEU A 286 -17.01 12.39 -18.46
CA LEU A 286 -18.28 12.96 -18.89
C LEU A 286 -18.23 13.48 -20.32
N GLN A 287 -17.11 14.10 -20.73
CA GLN A 287 -16.89 14.51 -22.11
C GLN A 287 -16.79 13.30 -23.05
N GLY A 288 -16.08 12.24 -22.66
CA GLY A 288 -15.98 11.00 -23.43
C GLY A 288 -17.35 10.33 -23.64
N ALA A 289 -18.16 10.26 -22.58
CA ALA A 289 -19.52 9.74 -22.66
C ALA A 289 -20.43 10.60 -23.56
N ALA A 290 -20.27 11.92 -23.54
CA ALA A 290 -20.97 12.83 -24.45
C ALA A 290 -20.55 12.61 -25.91
N ASN A 291 -19.24 12.50 -26.17
CA ASN A 291 -18.70 12.27 -27.51
C ASN A 291 -19.10 10.91 -28.11
N GLN A 292 -19.29 9.89 -27.27
CA GLN A 292 -19.74 8.55 -27.67
C GLN A 292 -21.27 8.43 -27.78
N GLY A 293 -22.02 9.50 -27.50
CA GLY A 293 -23.49 9.54 -27.60
C GLY A 293 -24.23 8.91 -26.42
N TYR A 294 -23.53 8.52 -25.34
CA TYR A 294 -24.15 8.02 -24.11
C TYR A 294 -24.82 9.13 -23.28
N LEU A 295 -24.35 10.37 -23.42
CA LEU A 295 -24.92 11.56 -22.76
C LEU A 295 -25.21 12.66 -23.80
N PRO A 296 -26.38 13.32 -23.77
CA PRO A 296 -26.63 14.48 -24.63
C PRO A 296 -25.66 15.62 -24.30
N ALA A 297 -24.87 16.07 -25.28
CA ALA A 297 -23.86 17.12 -25.07
C ALA A 297 -24.44 18.46 -24.56
N GLU A 298 -25.71 18.74 -24.88
CA GLU A 298 -26.44 19.93 -24.43
C GLU A 298 -26.73 19.93 -22.92
N GLU A 299 -26.82 18.75 -22.30
CA GLU A 299 -27.09 18.63 -20.86
C GLU A 299 -25.81 18.70 -20.01
N LEU A 300 -24.63 18.52 -20.62
CA LEU A 300 -23.35 18.49 -19.90
C LEU A 300 -23.11 19.73 -19.02
N PRO A 301 -23.33 20.99 -19.47
CA PRO A 301 -23.19 22.16 -18.60
C PRO A 301 -24.15 22.13 -17.40
N GLY A 302 -25.38 21.63 -17.59
CA GLY A 302 -26.37 21.52 -16.53
C GLY A 302 -26.01 20.46 -15.49
N ILE A 303 -25.49 19.31 -15.95
CA ILE A 303 -24.96 18.24 -15.09
C ILE A 303 -23.79 18.79 -14.25
N LEU A 304 -22.81 19.44 -14.90
CA LEU A 304 -21.63 19.98 -14.21
C LEU A 304 -22.02 21.05 -13.19
N ALA A 305 -23.00 21.91 -13.51
CA ALA A 305 -23.49 22.93 -12.59
C ALA A 305 -24.17 22.29 -11.37
N ASN A 306 -25.04 21.29 -11.55
CA ASN A 306 -25.73 20.66 -10.44
C ASN A 306 -24.79 19.83 -9.56
N VAL A 307 -23.87 19.05 -10.14
CA VAL A 307 -22.83 18.32 -9.39
C VAL A 307 -21.98 19.29 -8.57
N SER A 308 -21.62 20.44 -9.15
CA SER A 308 -20.88 21.48 -8.43
C SER A 308 -21.69 22.06 -7.27
N GLU A 309 -22.99 22.30 -7.44
CA GLU A 309 -23.88 22.78 -6.38
C GLU A 309 -23.99 21.76 -5.23
N MET A 310 -24.21 20.48 -5.57
CA MET A 310 -24.27 19.38 -4.60
C MET A 310 -22.99 19.29 -3.77
N ARG A 311 -21.83 19.34 -4.41
CA ARG A 311 -20.52 19.28 -3.73
C ARG A 311 -20.20 20.56 -2.96
N ALA A 312 -20.63 21.72 -3.46
CA ALA A 312 -20.51 22.98 -2.73
C ALA A 312 -21.30 22.96 -1.42
N ALA A 313 -22.49 22.37 -1.41
CA ALA A 313 -23.27 22.19 -0.17
C ALA A 313 -22.54 21.33 0.87
N LEU A 314 -21.82 20.28 0.43
CA LEU A 314 -20.98 19.45 1.32
C LEU A 314 -19.87 20.27 1.98
N VAL A 315 -19.13 21.04 1.17
CA VAL A 315 -18.02 21.88 1.66
C VAL A 315 -18.56 22.95 2.61
N GLN A 316 -19.64 23.64 2.24
CA GLN A 316 -20.22 24.72 3.04
C GLN A 316 -20.74 24.22 4.40
N SER A 317 -21.43 23.08 4.43
CA SER A 317 -21.94 22.47 5.66
C SER A 317 -20.81 22.13 6.63
N ASP A 318 -19.74 21.50 6.15
CA ASP A 318 -18.58 21.15 6.97
C ASP A 318 -17.73 22.35 7.37
N ALA A 319 -17.66 23.37 6.52
CA ALA A 319 -16.99 24.63 6.84
C ALA A 319 -17.73 25.37 7.96
N LEU A 320 -19.06 25.44 7.90
CA LEU A 320 -19.89 26.02 8.96
C LEU A 320 -19.71 25.26 10.28
N ARG A 321 -19.76 23.93 10.23
CA ARG A 321 -19.49 23.06 11.39
C ARG A 321 -18.13 23.37 12.02
N SER A 322 -17.08 23.46 11.21
CA SER A 322 -15.72 23.74 11.68
C SER A 322 -15.61 25.13 12.32
N PHE A 323 -16.24 26.14 11.72
CA PHE A 323 -16.37 27.48 12.31
C PHE A 323 -17.05 27.44 13.69
N LEU A 324 -18.18 26.75 13.82
CA LEU A 324 -18.93 26.65 15.08
C LEU A 324 -18.10 25.94 16.17
N ILE A 325 -17.40 24.86 15.82
CA ILE A 325 -16.52 24.13 16.74
C ILE A 325 -15.41 25.05 17.26
N ILE A 326 -14.75 25.80 16.37
CA ILE A 326 -13.71 26.74 16.77
C ILE A 326 -14.30 27.87 17.63
N ALA A 327 -15.46 28.42 17.26
CA ALA A 327 -16.13 29.48 18.02
C ALA A 327 -16.45 29.03 19.45
N VAL A 328 -16.99 27.83 19.63
CA VAL A 328 -17.26 27.24 20.96
C VAL A 328 -15.97 27.04 21.75
N GLY A 329 -14.93 26.47 21.13
CA GLY A 329 -13.64 26.26 21.80
C GLY A 329 -12.97 27.55 22.23
N VAL A 330 -12.99 28.58 21.37
CA VAL A 330 -12.48 29.92 21.68
C VAL A 330 -13.29 30.57 22.81
N LEU A 331 -14.62 30.42 22.81
CA LEU A 331 -15.47 30.89 23.89
C LEU A 331 -15.09 30.25 25.23
N LEU A 332 -14.86 28.93 25.27
CA LEU A 332 -14.41 28.23 26.47
C LEU A 332 -13.08 28.79 26.99
N LEU A 333 -12.11 29.02 26.09
CA LEU A 333 -10.82 29.64 26.45
C LEU A 333 -10.98 31.07 26.96
N LEU A 334 -11.85 31.87 26.35
CA LEU A 334 -12.11 33.25 26.77
C LEU A 334 -12.81 33.32 28.13
N LEU A 335 -13.77 32.43 28.40
CA LEU A 335 -14.45 32.35 29.71
C LEU A 335 -13.47 31.93 30.81
N TYR A 336 -12.59 30.97 30.52
CA TYR A 336 -11.51 30.57 31.41
C TYR A 336 -10.52 31.71 31.68
N ALA A 337 -10.05 32.40 30.62
CA ALA A 337 -9.14 33.53 30.75
C ALA A 337 -9.75 34.75 31.47
N ARG A 338 -11.09 34.85 31.54
CA ARG A 338 -11.82 35.84 32.34
C ARG A 338 -12.12 35.38 33.77
N GLY A 339 -11.71 34.18 34.17
CA GLY A 339 -11.97 33.62 35.49
C GLY A 339 -13.42 33.16 35.72
N ARG A 340 -14.23 33.08 34.65
CA ARG A 340 -15.65 32.66 34.73
C ARG A 340 -15.83 31.14 34.69
N LEU A 341 -14.80 30.39 34.29
CA LEU A 341 -14.83 28.94 34.19
C LEU A 341 -13.64 28.35 34.96
N ARG A 342 -13.84 27.24 35.67
CA ARG A 342 -12.76 26.53 36.38
C ARG A 342 -11.97 25.65 35.39
N ARG A 343 -10.69 25.43 35.69
CA ARG A 343 -9.77 24.63 34.86
C ARG A 343 -10.32 23.23 34.51
N SER A 344 -10.91 22.53 35.47
CA SER A 344 -11.48 21.18 35.24
C SER A 344 -12.61 21.21 34.21
N PHE A 345 -13.53 22.17 34.32
CA PHE A 345 -14.62 22.33 33.35
C PHE A 345 -14.13 22.79 31.98
N THR A 346 -13.09 23.64 31.92
CA THR A 346 -12.48 24.03 30.64
C THR A 346 -11.85 22.84 29.92
N VAL A 347 -11.05 22.04 30.63
CA VAL A 347 -10.41 20.84 30.07
C VAL A 347 -11.46 19.80 29.67
N GLY A 348 -12.45 19.53 30.53
CA GLY A 348 -13.55 18.62 30.21
C GLY A 348 -14.39 19.08 29.02
N GLY A 349 -14.69 20.38 28.94
CA GLY A 349 -15.43 20.96 27.82
C GLY A 349 -14.66 20.90 26.50
N ILE A 350 -13.35 21.16 26.52
CA ILE A 350 -12.49 21.01 25.33
C ILE A 350 -12.36 19.54 24.93
N ALA A 351 -12.20 18.62 25.89
CA ALA A 351 -12.16 17.19 25.59
C ALA A 351 -13.46 16.71 24.95
N LEU A 352 -14.62 17.14 25.49
CA LEU A 352 -15.93 16.84 24.90
C LEU A 352 -16.08 17.48 23.51
N LEU A 353 -15.64 18.72 23.32
CA LEU A 353 -15.68 19.39 22.02
C LEU A 353 -14.86 18.63 20.98
N CYS A 354 -13.62 18.25 21.29
CA CYS A 354 -12.78 17.45 20.40
C CYS A 354 -13.36 16.05 20.15
N LEU A 355 -13.99 15.44 21.16
CA LEU A 355 -14.65 14.16 21.01
C LEU A 355 -15.84 14.27 20.04
N VAL A 356 -16.74 15.22 20.25
CA VAL A 356 -17.90 15.46 19.35
C VAL A 356 -17.43 15.80 17.94
N ASP A 357 -16.37 16.60 17.82
CA ASP A 357 -15.76 16.94 16.55
C ASP A 357 -15.27 15.70 15.81
N LEU A 358 -14.27 15.00 16.36
CA LEU A 358 -13.63 13.89 15.67
C LEU A 358 -14.58 12.69 15.52
N TRP A 359 -15.37 12.37 16.55
CA TRP A 359 -16.33 11.26 16.50
C TRP A 359 -17.40 11.48 15.42
N GLY A 360 -17.92 12.70 15.30
CA GLY A 360 -18.93 13.04 14.31
C GLY A 360 -18.43 12.88 12.86
N VAL A 361 -17.14 13.12 12.61
CA VAL A 361 -16.52 12.87 11.30
C VAL A 361 -16.21 11.38 11.13
N ASN A 362 -15.61 10.75 12.14
CA ASN A 362 -15.23 9.33 12.07
C ASN A 362 -16.42 8.41 11.81
N LYS A 363 -17.59 8.68 12.43
CA LYS A 363 -18.82 7.90 12.20
C LYS A 363 -19.37 8.00 10.78
N ARG A 364 -18.88 8.92 9.93
CA ARG A 364 -19.23 8.93 8.49
C ARG A 364 -18.51 7.83 7.71
N TYR A 365 -17.37 7.36 8.23
CA TYR A 365 -16.49 6.40 7.56
C TYR A 365 -16.47 5.04 8.25
N LEU A 366 -16.66 5.02 9.58
CA LEU A 366 -16.74 3.82 10.41
C LEU A 366 -18.02 3.88 11.27
N TYR A 367 -19.09 3.25 10.80
CA TYR A 367 -20.42 3.25 11.42
C TYR A 367 -20.92 1.84 11.72
N ASP A 368 -22.02 1.75 12.49
CA ASP A 368 -22.45 0.51 13.14
C ASP A 368 -22.83 -0.58 12.12
N ASP A 369 -23.40 -0.21 10.97
CA ASP A 369 -23.78 -1.17 9.92
C ASP A 369 -22.57 -1.81 9.20
N GLN A 370 -21.36 -1.27 9.36
CA GLN A 370 -20.14 -1.92 8.87
C GLN A 370 -19.70 -3.09 9.77
N PHE A 371 -20.21 -3.17 11.00
CA PHE A 371 -19.89 -4.26 11.93
C PHE A 371 -20.87 -5.40 11.73
N VAL A 372 -20.44 -6.40 10.98
CA VAL A 372 -21.21 -7.63 10.75
C VAL A 372 -20.88 -8.69 11.80
N PRO A 373 -21.85 -9.51 12.26
CA PRO A 373 -21.57 -10.68 13.09
C PRO A 373 -20.55 -11.60 12.40
N ALA A 374 -19.71 -12.29 13.18
CA ALA A 374 -18.68 -13.19 12.63
C ALA A 374 -19.25 -14.27 11.69
N SER A 375 -20.51 -14.68 11.90
CA SER A 375 -21.24 -15.58 10.98
C SER A 375 -21.46 -14.97 9.60
N THR A 376 -21.79 -13.68 9.52
CA THR A 376 -22.03 -12.93 8.28
C THR A 376 -20.72 -12.49 7.61
N SER A 377 -19.65 -12.27 8.37
CA SER A 377 -18.33 -12.02 7.76
C SER A 377 -17.82 -13.21 6.94
N LYS A 378 -18.23 -14.44 7.28
CA LYS A 378 -17.88 -15.64 6.52
C LYS A 378 -18.70 -15.81 5.25
N THR A 379 -19.89 -15.20 5.15
CA THR A 379 -20.73 -15.27 3.94
C THR A 379 -20.30 -14.30 2.84
N VAL A 380 -19.41 -13.34 3.14
CA VAL A 380 -18.88 -12.39 2.15
C VAL A 380 -17.96 -13.09 1.13
N PHE A 381 -17.31 -14.16 1.55
CA PHE A 381 -16.58 -15.08 0.67
C PHE A 381 -17.42 -16.35 0.59
N GLU A 382 -18.51 -16.34 -0.17
CA GLU A 382 -19.15 -17.60 -0.58
C GLU A 382 -18.60 -18.00 -1.95
N PRO A 383 -18.17 -19.26 -2.14
CA PRO A 383 -17.71 -19.72 -3.44
C PRO A 383 -18.88 -19.67 -4.42
N THR A 384 -18.66 -19.04 -5.57
CA THR A 384 -19.61 -19.06 -6.68
C THR A 384 -19.80 -20.48 -7.21
N GLU A 385 -20.83 -20.74 -8.02
CA GLU A 385 -20.98 -22.05 -8.68
C GLU A 385 -19.78 -22.41 -9.56
N THR A 386 -19.14 -21.40 -10.17
CA THR A 386 -17.87 -21.54 -10.89
C THR A 386 -16.75 -22.01 -9.96
N ASP A 387 -16.62 -21.41 -8.78
CA ASP A 387 -15.63 -21.81 -7.79
C ASP A 387 -15.86 -23.24 -7.32
N LYS A 388 -17.11 -23.61 -7.01
CA LYS A 388 -17.47 -24.98 -6.60
C LYS A 388 -17.12 -26.01 -7.66
N THR A 389 -17.34 -25.68 -8.94
CA THR A 389 -17.00 -26.56 -10.06
C THR A 389 -15.50 -26.76 -10.17
N ILE A 390 -14.71 -25.69 -10.02
CA ILE A 390 -13.24 -25.77 -10.05
C ILE A 390 -12.69 -26.52 -8.83
N LEU A 391 -13.23 -26.28 -7.63
CA LEU A 391 -12.81 -26.92 -6.39
C LEU A 391 -13.13 -28.43 -6.32
N ALA A 392 -13.95 -28.93 -7.23
CA ALA A 392 -14.22 -30.37 -7.36
C ALA A 392 -13.06 -31.14 -8.02
N ASP A 393 -12.09 -30.45 -8.64
CA ASP A 393 -10.90 -31.08 -9.22
C ASP A 393 -9.98 -31.64 -8.10
N PRO A 394 -9.71 -32.96 -8.08
CA PRO A 394 -8.89 -33.56 -7.02
C PRO A 394 -7.37 -33.31 -7.18
N ALA A 395 -6.94 -32.59 -8.22
CA ALA A 395 -5.52 -32.27 -8.43
C ALA A 395 -4.94 -31.49 -7.24
N LEU A 396 -3.75 -31.88 -6.79
CA LEU A 396 -3.07 -31.25 -5.63
C LEU A 396 -2.72 -29.78 -5.88
N ASP A 397 -2.38 -29.45 -7.13
CA ASP A 397 -1.93 -28.13 -7.51
C ASP A 397 -2.24 -27.81 -8.98
N TYR A 398 -2.72 -26.59 -9.20
CA TYR A 398 -3.02 -25.96 -10.48
C TYR A 398 -3.31 -24.47 -10.27
N ARG A 399 -3.13 -23.66 -11.32
CA ARG A 399 -3.45 -22.22 -11.27
C ARG A 399 -4.75 -21.89 -12.01
N VAL A 400 -5.38 -20.81 -11.56
CA VAL A 400 -6.63 -20.28 -12.12
C VAL A 400 -6.42 -18.85 -12.62
N LEU A 401 -6.93 -18.57 -13.81
CA LEU A 401 -6.94 -17.24 -14.41
C LEU A 401 -8.36 -16.69 -14.39
N ASN A 402 -8.58 -15.53 -13.77
CA ASN A 402 -9.89 -14.89 -13.75
C ASN A 402 -9.96 -13.70 -14.71
N LEU A 403 -10.69 -13.87 -15.81
CA LEU A 403 -10.92 -12.83 -16.83
C LEU A 403 -12.22 -12.03 -16.60
N ALA A 404 -13.04 -12.44 -15.63
CA ALA A 404 -14.30 -11.74 -15.31
C ALA A 404 -14.10 -10.51 -14.43
N THR A 405 -12.89 -10.31 -13.88
CA THR A 405 -12.53 -9.18 -13.02
C THR A 405 -11.20 -8.59 -13.46
N ASN A 406 -10.74 -7.52 -12.80
CA ASN A 406 -9.40 -6.99 -13.01
C ASN A 406 -8.38 -7.92 -12.36
N THR A 407 -7.91 -8.91 -13.12
CA THR A 407 -7.07 -10.05 -12.70
C THR A 407 -5.92 -9.69 -11.76
N PHE A 408 -5.27 -8.54 -11.97
CA PHE A 408 -4.08 -8.12 -11.20
C PHE A 408 -4.36 -7.06 -10.12
N ASN A 409 -5.63 -6.69 -9.94
CA ASN A 409 -6.09 -5.67 -8.99
C ASN A 409 -7.25 -6.17 -8.10
N GLU A 410 -7.31 -7.48 -7.86
CA GLU A 410 -8.29 -8.11 -6.96
C GLU A 410 -7.65 -9.27 -6.19
N ASN A 411 -8.19 -9.64 -5.03
CA ASN A 411 -7.68 -10.73 -4.19
C ASN A 411 -8.74 -11.79 -3.83
N ASN A 412 -9.97 -11.66 -4.33
CA ASN A 412 -11.06 -12.59 -4.05
C ASN A 412 -10.80 -13.96 -4.71
N THR A 413 -10.31 -13.98 -5.95
CA THR A 413 -9.97 -15.25 -6.63
C THR A 413 -8.91 -16.02 -5.84
N SER A 414 -7.92 -15.31 -5.28
CA SER A 414 -6.82 -15.90 -4.52
C SER A 414 -7.24 -16.51 -3.17
N TYR A 415 -8.44 -16.20 -2.69
CA TYR A 415 -9.00 -16.82 -1.48
C TYR A 415 -9.41 -18.27 -1.72
N TRP A 416 -9.95 -18.57 -2.91
CA TRP A 416 -10.45 -19.90 -3.26
C TRP A 416 -9.47 -20.70 -4.11
N HIS A 417 -8.70 -20.01 -4.95
CA HIS A 417 -7.87 -20.64 -5.97
C HIS A 417 -6.46 -20.08 -5.94
N LYS A 418 -5.50 -20.87 -6.42
CA LYS A 418 -4.14 -20.39 -6.68
C LYS A 418 -4.17 -19.53 -7.95
N SER A 419 -4.37 -18.23 -7.80
CA SER A 419 -4.54 -17.31 -8.94
C SER A 419 -3.22 -17.05 -9.67
N ILE A 420 -3.25 -16.97 -11.00
CA ILE A 420 -2.18 -16.36 -11.81
C ILE A 420 -2.10 -14.85 -11.52
N GLY A 421 -3.24 -14.26 -11.18
CA GLY A 421 -3.40 -12.85 -10.86
C GLY A 421 -3.14 -12.53 -9.40
N GLY A 422 -3.91 -11.58 -8.88
CA GLY A 422 -3.79 -11.10 -7.50
C GLY A 422 -3.21 -9.70 -7.41
N TYR A 423 -3.69 -8.95 -6.41
CA TYR A 423 -3.14 -7.67 -6.02
C TYR A 423 -2.12 -7.82 -4.88
N HIS A 424 -0.89 -7.41 -5.14
CA HIS A 424 0.16 -7.27 -4.13
C HIS A 424 0.98 -6.01 -4.43
N ALA A 425 1.21 -5.16 -3.42
CA ALA A 425 1.90 -3.87 -3.62
C ALA A 425 3.44 -4.00 -3.80
N ALA A 426 3.98 -5.20 -3.65
CA ALA A 426 5.39 -5.52 -3.83
C ALA A 426 5.53 -6.89 -4.49
N LYS A 427 5.02 -7.04 -5.72
CA LYS A 427 5.18 -8.28 -6.52
C LYS A 427 6.66 -8.50 -6.83
N LEU A 428 7.05 -9.76 -7.07
CA LEU A 428 8.39 -10.06 -7.60
C LEU A 428 8.59 -9.31 -8.92
N ARG A 429 9.76 -8.69 -9.10
CA ARG A 429 10.08 -7.86 -10.27
C ARG A 429 9.90 -8.65 -11.56
N ARG A 430 10.53 -9.83 -11.64
CA ARG A 430 10.42 -10.75 -12.79
C ARG A 430 9.01 -11.22 -13.07
N TYR A 431 8.17 -11.38 -12.04
CA TYR A 431 6.78 -11.73 -12.26
C TYR A 431 5.97 -10.54 -12.78
N GLN A 432 6.26 -9.32 -12.33
CA GLN A 432 5.66 -8.10 -12.89
C GLN A 432 6.08 -7.90 -14.36
N GLU A 433 7.36 -8.08 -14.68
CA GLU A 433 7.87 -8.03 -16.06
C GLU A 433 7.20 -9.12 -16.93
N LEU A 434 7.04 -10.33 -16.41
CA LEU A 434 6.29 -11.39 -17.10
C LEU A 434 4.81 -11.01 -17.31
N ILE A 435 4.17 -10.34 -16.33
CA ILE A 435 2.81 -9.84 -16.47
C ILE A 435 2.71 -8.86 -17.64
N ASP A 436 3.59 -7.88 -17.68
CA ASP A 436 3.53 -6.77 -18.62
C ASP A 436 3.89 -7.20 -20.05
N HIS A 437 4.94 -8.03 -20.20
CA HIS A 437 5.44 -8.45 -21.51
C HIS A 437 4.70 -9.64 -22.10
N HIS A 438 4.17 -10.56 -21.28
CA HIS A 438 3.59 -11.82 -21.77
C HIS A 438 2.18 -12.10 -21.26
N ILE A 439 1.93 -12.09 -19.94
CA ILE A 439 0.64 -12.57 -19.42
C ILE A 439 -0.51 -11.66 -19.87
N VAL A 440 -0.38 -10.34 -19.81
CA VAL A 440 -1.43 -9.41 -20.26
C VAL A 440 -1.73 -9.56 -21.76
N PRO A 441 -0.72 -9.54 -22.67
CA PRO A 441 -0.95 -9.84 -24.09
C PRO A 441 -1.59 -11.22 -24.33
N GLU A 442 -1.10 -12.28 -23.67
CA GLU A 442 -1.65 -13.62 -23.81
C GLU A 442 -3.09 -13.73 -23.30
N MET A 443 -3.44 -13.04 -22.21
CA MET A 443 -4.83 -12.97 -21.70
C MET A 443 -5.76 -12.32 -22.73
N GLN A 444 -5.34 -11.24 -23.38
CA GLN A 444 -6.14 -10.56 -24.41
C GLN A 444 -6.32 -11.45 -25.64
N ALA A 445 -5.25 -12.12 -26.07
CA ALA A 445 -5.29 -13.09 -27.18
C ALA A 445 -6.20 -14.28 -26.85
N LEU A 446 -6.06 -14.86 -25.65
CA LEU A 446 -6.88 -15.95 -25.16
C LEU A 446 -8.36 -15.55 -25.12
N ALA A 447 -8.69 -14.39 -24.56
CA ALA A 447 -10.06 -13.92 -24.49
C ALA A 447 -10.69 -13.79 -25.89
N SER A 448 -9.93 -13.25 -26.85
CA SER A 448 -10.36 -13.07 -28.23
C SER A 448 -10.58 -14.41 -28.95
N GLU A 449 -9.68 -15.36 -28.78
CA GLU A 449 -9.76 -16.71 -29.37
C GLU A 449 -10.91 -17.54 -28.76
N VAL A 450 -11.09 -17.48 -27.44
CA VAL A 450 -12.21 -18.14 -26.75
C VAL A 450 -13.55 -17.67 -27.32
N VAL A 451 -13.71 -16.35 -27.52
CA VAL A 451 -14.90 -15.79 -28.16
C VAL A 451 -15.03 -16.26 -29.61
N ALA A 452 -13.94 -16.19 -30.40
CA ALA A 452 -13.95 -16.58 -31.81
C ALA A 452 -14.26 -18.07 -32.04
N LYS A 453 -13.88 -18.96 -31.11
CA LYS A 453 -14.11 -20.41 -31.20
C LYS A 453 -15.37 -20.88 -30.48
N GLY A 454 -16.14 -19.96 -29.89
CA GLY A 454 -17.38 -20.25 -29.19
C GLY A 454 -17.17 -21.02 -27.88
N GLY A 455 -16.12 -20.69 -27.12
CA GLY A 455 -15.82 -21.30 -25.81
C GLY A 455 -15.12 -22.65 -25.86
N ARG A 456 -14.79 -23.18 -27.05
CA ARG A 456 -14.14 -24.50 -27.21
C ARG A 456 -12.64 -24.45 -27.00
N MET A 457 -12.21 -24.63 -25.75
CA MET A 457 -10.80 -24.58 -25.32
C MET A 457 -9.89 -25.58 -26.05
N ASP A 458 -10.38 -26.78 -26.39
CA ASP A 458 -9.59 -27.80 -27.11
C ASP A 458 -9.21 -27.41 -28.54
N SER A 459 -9.90 -26.41 -29.10
CA SER A 459 -9.65 -25.94 -30.47
C SER A 459 -8.68 -24.76 -30.55
N LEU A 460 -8.13 -24.35 -29.41
CA LEU A 460 -7.20 -23.23 -29.31
C LEU A 460 -5.78 -23.67 -29.70
N GLU A 461 -5.02 -22.74 -30.26
CA GLU A 461 -3.62 -22.98 -30.58
C GLU A 461 -2.75 -22.71 -29.35
N ALA A 462 -2.32 -23.77 -28.66
CA ALA A 462 -1.49 -23.69 -27.44
C ALA A 462 -0.26 -22.78 -27.56
N ALA A 463 0.31 -22.67 -28.76
CA ALA A 463 1.47 -21.83 -29.05
C ALA A 463 1.21 -20.31 -28.95
N LYS A 464 -0.06 -19.88 -28.88
CA LYS A 464 -0.43 -18.47 -28.70
C LYS A 464 -0.40 -18.01 -27.24
N PHE A 465 -0.36 -18.94 -26.29
CA PHE A 465 -0.37 -18.65 -24.86
C PHE A 465 0.63 -19.55 -24.09
N PRO A 466 1.92 -19.59 -24.51
CA PRO A 466 2.93 -20.44 -23.90
C PRO A 466 3.16 -20.12 -22.42
N VAL A 467 3.12 -18.84 -22.02
CA VAL A 467 3.36 -18.43 -20.63
C VAL A 467 2.22 -18.89 -19.72
N LEU A 468 0.96 -18.71 -20.11
CA LEU A 468 -0.19 -19.21 -19.36
C LEU A 468 -0.13 -20.75 -19.19
N ASN A 469 0.30 -21.47 -20.23
CA ASN A 469 0.42 -22.92 -20.21
C ASN A 469 1.54 -23.42 -19.30
N MET A 470 2.73 -22.78 -19.33
CA MET A 470 3.86 -23.17 -18.47
C MET A 470 3.64 -22.78 -17.00
N LEU A 471 2.80 -21.79 -16.73
CA LEU A 471 2.32 -21.47 -15.37
C LEU A 471 1.24 -22.43 -14.88
N ASN A 472 0.97 -23.53 -15.58
CA ASN A 472 -0.05 -24.52 -15.23
C ASN A 472 -1.44 -23.90 -14.99
N THR A 473 -1.83 -22.97 -15.87
CA THR A 473 -3.18 -22.37 -15.86
C THR A 473 -4.17 -23.41 -16.34
N ARG A 474 -4.78 -24.16 -15.41
CA ARG A 474 -5.70 -25.26 -15.72
C ARG A 474 -7.14 -24.80 -15.91
N TYR A 475 -7.53 -23.72 -15.25
CA TYR A 475 -8.87 -23.15 -15.36
C TYR A 475 -8.84 -21.66 -15.69
N VAL A 476 -9.76 -21.23 -16.53
CA VAL A 476 -10.02 -19.85 -16.89
C VAL A 476 -11.46 -19.51 -16.51
N ILE A 477 -11.64 -18.58 -15.59
CA ILE A 477 -12.96 -18.05 -15.24
C ILE A 477 -13.30 -16.98 -16.27
N PHE A 478 -14.29 -17.27 -17.11
CA PHE A 478 -14.71 -16.40 -18.20
C PHE A 478 -16.02 -15.68 -17.84
N PRO A 479 -16.19 -14.38 -18.18
CA PRO A 479 -17.47 -13.71 -17.99
C PRO A 479 -18.51 -14.25 -18.98
N ALA A 480 -19.65 -14.72 -18.48
CA ALA A 480 -20.80 -15.04 -19.33
C ALA A 480 -21.60 -13.76 -19.61
N ALA A 481 -22.13 -13.62 -20.83
CA ALA A 481 -22.88 -12.44 -21.21
C ALA A 481 -24.19 -12.28 -20.41
N GLU A 482 -24.56 -11.01 -20.18
CA GLU A 482 -25.82 -10.42 -19.67
C GLU A 482 -26.14 -10.47 -18.16
N ASP A 483 -25.70 -11.46 -17.37
CA ASP A 483 -26.15 -11.57 -15.95
C ASP A 483 -25.04 -11.46 -14.88
N GLY A 484 -23.81 -11.12 -15.26
CA GLY A 484 -22.66 -11.10 -14.32
C GLY A 484 -22.24 -12.47 -13.79
N ARG A 485 -22.79 -13.55 -14.36
CA ARG A 485 -22.37 -14.93 -14.10
C ARG A 485 -21.03 -15.21 -14.74
N THR A 486 -20.27 -16.12 -14.16
CA THR A 486 -19.00 -16.61 -14.71
C THR A 486 -19.13 -18.07 -15.11
N VAL A 487 -18.25 -18.54 -15.99
CA VAL A 487 -18.15 -19.95 -16.38
C VAL A 487 -16.71 -20.44 -16.24
N PRO A 488 -16.48 -21.64 -15.67
CA PRO A 488 -15.16 -22.25 -15.67
C PRO A 488 -14.88 -22.90 -17.02
N LEU A 489 -13.78 -22.48 -17.66
CA LEU A 489 -13.26 -23.12 -18.87
C LEU A 489 -11.99 -23.87 -18.51
N GLN A 490 -11.94 -25.18 -18.77
CA GLN A 490 -10.74 -25.97 -18.56
C GLN A 490 -9.76 -25.74 -19.72
N ASN A 491 -8.50 -25.45 -19.39
CA ASN A 491 -7.43 -25.35 -20.37
C ASN A 491 -6.75 -26.72 -20.55
N PRO A 492 -6.94 -27.39 -21.69
CA PRO A 492 -6.34 -28.70 -21.97
C PRO A 492 -4.83 -28.61 -22.27
N HIS A 493 -4.29 -27.40 -22.48
CA HIS A 493 -2.89 -27.18 -22.85
C HIS A 493 -1.98 -26.83 -21.67
N ALA A 494 -2.50 -26.84 -20.44
CA ALA A 494 -1.70 -26.64 -19.24
C ALA A 494 -0.63 -27.76 -19.12
N LEU A 495 0.63 -27.38 -18.87
CA LEU A 495 1.75 -28.33 -18.86
C LEU A 495 1.87 -29.15 -17.56
N GLY A 496 1.05 -28.88 -16.56
CA GLY A 496 1.13 -29.52 -15.24
C GLY A 496 2.20 -28.89 -14.34
N ASN A 497 2.42 -29.52 -13.19
CA ASN A 497 3.28 -28.95 -12.13
C ASN A 497 4.78 -29.07 -12.45
N ALA A 498 5.16 -30.04 -13.29
CA ALA A 498 6.52 -30.20 -13.77
C ALA A 498 6.56 -31.10 -15.02
N TRP A 499 7.55 -30.90 -15.88
CA TRP A 499 7.77 -31.71 -17.08
C TRP A 499 9.26 -31.74 -17.46
N PHE A 500 9.66 -32.76 -18.21
CA PHE A 500 10.99 -32.83 -18.82
C PHE A 500 11.01 -32.09 -20.16
N VAL A 501 12.07 -31.32 -20.42
CA VAL A 501 12.31 -30.66 -21.71
C VAL A 501 13.30 -31.44 -22.56
N ARG A 502 13.26 -31.22 -23.89
CA ARG A 502 14.17 -31.80 -24.88
C ARG A 502 15.39 -30.93 -25.13
N HIS A 503 15.20 -29.62 -25.05
CA HIS A 503 16.22 -28.64 -25.36
C HIS A 503 16.37 -27.64 -24.22
N VAL A 504 17.60 -27.28 -23.94
CA VAL A 504 17.93 -26.16 -23.05
C VAL A 504 18.62 -25.11 -23.90
N GLN A 505 17.93 -23.99 -24.09
CA GLN A 505 18.46 -22.83 -24.79
C GLN A 505 19.11 -21.90 -23.75
N TYR A 506 20.44 -21.87 -23.72
CA TYR A 506 21.15 -20.90 -22.90
C TYR A 506 21.16 -19.53 -23.58
N VAL A 507 20.81 -18.48 -22.82
CA VAL A 507 20.78 -17.08 -23.27
C VAL A 507 21.69 -16.22 -22.40
N ALA A 508 22.15 -15.08 -22.92
CA ALA A 508 23.20 -14.31 -22.28
C ALA A 508 22.73 -13.52 -21.04
N ASN A 509 21.46 -13.10 -21.00
CA ASN A 509 20.93 -12.20 -19.98
C ASN A 509 19.40 -12.27 -19.88
N ALA A 510 18.84 -11.45 -18.98
CA ALA A 510 17.41 -11.38 -18.71
C ALA A 510 16.57 -10.86 -19.90
N ASP A 511 17.10 -9.94 -20.71
CA ASP A 511 16.42 -9.41 -21.90
C ASP A 511 16.20 -10.56 -22.92
N GLU A 512 17.26 -11.31 -23.23
CA GLU A 512 17.15 -12.46 -24.13
C GLU A 512 16.26 -13.58 -23.55
N GLU A 513 16.26 -13.76 -22.22
CA GLU A 513 15.43 -14.76 -21.54
C GLU A 513 13.94 -14.46 -21.65
N ILE A 514 13.52 -13.20 -21.44
CA ILE A 514 12.11 -12.80 -21.56
C ILE A 514 11.64 -12.74 -23.01
N ASP A 515 12.48 -12.26 -23.92
CA ASP A 515 12.15 -12.15 -25.35
C ASP A 515 11.93 -13.53 -25.98
N ALA A 516 12.77 -14.51 -25.61
CA ALA A 516 12.69 -15.87 -26.11
C ALA A 516 11.42 -16.63 -25.71
N LEU A 517 10.64 -16.13 -24.73
CA LEU A 517 9.34 -16.71 -24.41
C LEU A 517 8.32 -16.51 -25.55
N SER A 518 8.50 -15.48 -26.38
CA SER A 518 7.66 -15.22 -27.55
C SER A 518 7.81 -16.34 -28.57
N GLY A 519 6.79 -17.19 -28.71
CA GLY A 519 6.83 -18.35 -29.63
C GLY A 519 7.60 -19.55 -29.09
N LEU A 520 7.95 -19.56 -27.80
CA LEU A 520 8.52 -20.71 -27.13
C LEU A 520 7.52 -21.87 -27.14
N ARG A 521 8.03 -23.10 -27.29
CA ARG A 521 7.29 -24.32 -26.97
C ARG A 521 7.78 -24.85 -25.62
N PRO A 522 7.20 -24.38 -24.49
CA PRO A 522 7.76 -24.65 -23.16
C PRO A 522 7.77 -26.13 -22.78
N ALA A 523 6.90 -26.95 -23.40
CA ALA A 523 6.91 -28.40 -23.24
C ALA A 523 8.17 -29.07 -23.81
N GLU A 524 8.84 -28.44 -24.79
CA GLU A 524 10.00 -29.01 -25.49
C GLU A 524 11.29 -28.27 -25.15
N THR A 525 11.24 -26.97 -24.89
CA THR A 525 12.43 -26.12 -24.71
C THR A 525 12.33 -25.33 -23.41
N ALA A 526 13.38 -25.40 -22.58
CA ALA A 526 13.61 -24.48 -21.49
C ALA A 526 14.60 -23.39 -21.93
N VAL A 527 14.27 -22.12 -21.73
CA VAL A 527 15.21 -21.01 -21.89
C VAL A 527 15.86 -20.75 -20.53
N VAL A 528 17.19 -20.71 -20.48
CA VAL A 528 17.95 -20.62 -19.22
C VAL A 528 19.03 -19.55 -19.35
N ASP A 529 19.09 -18.64 -18.38
CA ASP A 529 20.19 -17.67 -18.30
C ASP A 529 21.54 -18.40 -18.11
N ALA A 530 22.56 -17.98 -18.86
CA ALA A 530 23.89 -18.60 -18.86
C ALA A 530 24.51 -18.74 -17.47
N ARG A 531 24.13 -17.90 -16.49
CA ARG A 531 24.58 -18.02 -15.10
C ARG A 531 24.18 -19.33 -14.42
N PHE A 532 23.13 -20.00 -14.91
CA PHE A 532 22.66 -21.30 -14.39
C PHE A 532 23.15 -22.49 -15.21
N ARG A 533 24.06 -22.28 -16.18
CA ARG A 533 24.58 -23.35 -17.03
C ARG A 533 25.28 -24.45 -16.23
N ASP A 534 26.05 -24.07 -15.20
CA ASP A 534 26.79 -25.02 -14.37
C ASP A 534 25.85 -25.87 -13.49
N ALA A 535 24.78 -25.28 -12.96
CA ALA A 535 23.75 -25.99 -12.19
C ALA A 535 23.06 -27.10 -13.02
N LEU A 536 22.97 -26.90 -14.34
CA LEU A 536 22.45 -27.89 -15.29
C LEU A 536 23.54 -28.70 -16.02
N GLN A 537 24.80 -28.57 -15.59
CA GLN A 537 25.97 -29.24 -16.17
C GLN A 537 26.15 -29.03 -17.69
N GLY A 538 25.71 -27.88 -18.20
CA GLY A 538 25.83 -27.52 -19.61
C GLY A 538 25.01 -28.37 -20.57
N MET A 539 23.99 -29.10 -20.08
CA MET A 539 23.11 -29.90 -20.93
C MET A 539 22.33 -28.99 -21.89
N GLU A 540 22.48 -29.18 -23.20
CA GLU A 540 21.76 -28.43 -24.26
C GLU A 540 20.70 -29.30 -24.94
N GLN A 541 20.96 -30.60 -25.05
CA GLN A 541 20.01 -31.60 -25.52
C GLN A 541 19.81 -32.63 -24.42
N ALA A 542 18.58 -32.75 -23.95
CA ALA A 542 18.15 -33.78 -23.04
C ALA A 542 17.34 -34.80 -23.85
N PRO A 543 17.60 -36.11 -23.71
CA PRO A 543 16.69 -37.12 -24.23
C PRO A 543 15.39 -37.06 -23.42
N ALA A 544 14.44 -36.18 -23.79
CA ALA A 544 13.10 -36.27 -23.24
C ALA A 544 12.46 -37.50 -23.89
N ASP A 545 12.52 -38.61 -23.16
CA ASP A 545 11.72 -39.78 -23.50
C ASP A 545 10.24 -39.40 -23.35
N SER A 546 9.44 -39.72 -24.34
CA SER A 546 7.98 -39.59 -24.28
C SER A 546 7.34 -40.36 -23.11
N LEU A 547 8.09 -41.29 -22.50
CA LEU A 547 7.69 -42.07 -21.33
C LEU A 547 8.19 -41.48 -20.00
N GLY A 548 9.00 -40.42 -20.02
CA GLY A 548 9.48 -39.75 -18.81
C GLY A 548 8.32 -39.10 -18.07
N THR A 549 8.20 -39.34 -16.76
CA THR A 549 7.12 -38.79 -15.93
C THR A 549 7.67 -38.01 -14.75
N ILE A 550 7.00 -36.91 -14.42
CA ILE A 550 7.20 -36.16 -13.18
C ILE A 550 5.83 -35.94 -12.55
N ARG A 551 5.66 -36.38 -11.31
CA ARG A 551 4.40 -36.26 -10.59
C ARG A 551 4.63 -35.63 -9.24
N GLN A 552 3.90 -34.57 -8.95
CA GLN A 552 3.85 -34.01 -7.60
C GLN A 552 3.06 -34.93 -6.67
N THR A 553 3.63 -35.25 -5.52
CA THR A 553 3.02 -36.09 -4.48
C THR A 553 2.70 -35.31 -3.23
N VAL A 554 3.40 -34.20 -2.96
CA VAL A 554 3.15 -33.30 -1.83
C VAL A 554 3.20 -31.85 -2.31
N TYR A 555 2.21 -31.07 -1.87
CA TYR A 555 2.18 -29.62 -2.03
C TYR A 555 1.88 -28.95 -0.69
N GLU A 556 2.86 -28.23 -0.16
CA GLU A 556 2.74 -27.30 0.96
C GLU A 556 3.52 -26.02 0.61
N PRO A 557 3.13 -24.83 1.12
CA PRO A 557 3.80 -23.57 0.78
C PRO A 557 5.31 -23.55 1.00
N ASN A 558 5.81 -24.35 1.94
CA ASN A 558 7.23 -24.48 2.28
C ASN A 558 7.83 -25.86 1.94
N ARG A 559 7.07 -26.78 1.34
CA ARG A 559 7.52 -28.15 1.03
C ARG A 559 6.83 -28.71 -0.21
N LEU A 560 7.62 -29.07 -1.21
CA LEU A 560 7.16 -29.68 -2.45
C LEU A 560 7.89 -31.00 -2.68
N VAL A 561 7.17 -32.05 -3.03
CA VAL A 561 7.75 -33.37 -3.33
C VAL A 561 7.26 -33.85 -4.67
N TYR A 562 8.19 -34.31 -5.51
CA TYR A 562 7.94 -34.87 -6.82
C TYR A 562 8.58 -36.25 -6.94
N GLU A 563 7.86 -37.19 -7.55
CA GLU A 563 8.39 -38.47 -7.99
C GLU A 563 8.67 -38.39 -9.49
N THR A 564 9.86 -38.81 -9.91
CA THR A 564 10.27 -38.80 -11.31
C THR A 564 10.63 -40.22 -11.76
N ASP A 565 10.40 -40.50 -13.04
CA ASP A 565 10.87 -41.72 -13.72
C ASP A 565 11.31 -41.33 -15.13
N ASN A 566 12.61 -41.48 -15.45
CA ASN A 566 13.20 -41.10 -16.73
C ASN A 566 14.32 -42.05 -17.14
N ALA A 567 14.36 -42.45 -18.41
CA ALA A 567 15.34 -43.44 -18.92
C ALA A 567 16.77 -42.89 -19.09
N ALA A 568 16.92 -41.57 -19.20
CA ALA A 568 18.18 -40.88 -19.38
C ALA A 568 18.19 -39.60 -18.55
N ASP A 569 19.38 -39.07 -18.26
CA ASP A 569 19.53 -37.77 -17.59
C ASP A 569 18.71 -36.70 -18.32
N GLY A 570 17.91 -35.93 -17.58
CA GLY A 570 17.00 -34.95 -18.13
C GLY A 570 17.01 -33.64 -17.37
N VAL A 571 16.51 -32.59 -18.01
CA VAL A 571 16.21 -31.31 -17.35
C VAL A 571 14.72 -31.22 -17.12
N ALA A 572 14.34 -31.14 -15.86
CA ALA A 572 12.98 -30.91 -15.42
C ALA A 572 12.74 -29.41 -15.22
N VAL A 573 11.63 -28.90 -15.74
CA VAL A 573 11.10 -27.57 -15.42
C VAL A 573 9.91 -27.75 -14.49
N PHE A 574 9.87 -26.98 -13.40
CA PHE A 574 8.78 -26.99 -12.44
C PHE A 574 8.00 -25.69 -12.59
N SER A 575 6.67 -25.78 -12.62
CA SER A 575 5.76 -24.64 -12.68
C SER A 575 5.70 -23.91 -11.33
N GLU A 576 6.85 -23.61 -10.74
CA GLU A 576 7.02 -22.96 -9.45
C GLU A 576 7.90 -21.74 -9.64
N ILE A 577 7.53 -20.63 -9.00
CA ILE A 577 8.28 -19.39 -9.15
C ILE A 577 9.63 -19.54 -8.45
N TYR A 578 10.71 -19.31 -9.20
CA TYR A 578 12.08 -19.27 -8.73
C TYR A 578 12.26 -18.09 -7.79
N TYR A 579 12.85 -18.35 -6.63
CA TYR A 579 13.25 -17.34 -5.67
C TYR A 579 14.66 -17.71 -5.19
N PRO A 580 15.63 -16.77 -5.25
CA PRO A 580 17.05 -17.10 -5.09
C PRO A 580 17.45 -17.59 -3.70
N ASP A 581 16.70 -17.20 -2.66
CA ASP A 581 17.05 -17.49 -1.27
C ASP A 581 16.07 -18.48 -0.63
N GLY A 582 16.57 -19.40 0.20
CA GLY A 582 15.75 -20.16 1.15
C GLY A 582 15.21 -21.52 0.67
N TRP A 583 15.13 -21.77 -0.64
CA TRP A 583 14.82 -23.11 -1.16
C TRP A 583 16.05 -24.01 -1.12
N GLN A 584 15.92 -25.14 -0.42
CA GLN A 584 16.87 -26.25 -0.40
C GLN A 584 16.28 -27.40 -1.22
N VAL A 585 17.05 -27.96 -2.14
CA VAL A 585 16.59 -29.03 -3.05
C VAL A 585 17.44 -30.27 -2.85
N THR A 586 16.80 -31.42 -2.82
CA THR A 586 17.47 -32.72 -2.77
C THR A 586 16.89 -33.68 -3.80
N ILE A 587 17.74 -34.58 -4.31
CA ILE A 587 17.37 -35.74 -5.11
C ILE A 587 17.78 -36.97 -4.30
N ASP A 588 16.81 -37.78 -3.89
CA ASP A 588 17.02 -38.94 -3.00
C ASP A 588 17.81 -38.60 -1.72
N GLY A 589 17.54 -37.43 -1.15
CA GLY A 589 18.20 -36.91 0.05
C GLY A 589 19.60 -36.34 -0.18
N GLN A 590 20.14 -36.37 -1.40
CA GLN A 590 21.41 -35.71 -1.75
C GLN A 590 21.15 -34.28 -2.24
N PRO A 591 21.92 -33.28 -1.79
CA PRO A 591 21.77 -31.90 -2.25
C PRO A 591 21.88 -31.77 -3.77
N ALA A 592 21.02 -30.95 -4.35
CA ALA A 592 21.05 -30.59 -5.76
C ALA A 592 20.89 -29.08 -5.96
N GLU A 593 21.45 -28.57 -7.05
CA GLU A 593 21.48 -27.13 -7.34
C GLU A 593 20.30 -26.73 -8.22
N LEU A 594 19.55 -25.73 -7.78
CA LEU A 594 18.36 -25.23 -8.46
C LEU A 594 18.75 -24.18 -9.51
N ALA A 595 18.26 -24.33 -10.73
CA ALA A 595 18.39 -23.34 -11.80
C ALA A 595 17.07 -22.56 -11.98
N ARG A 596 17.16 -21.43 -12.67
CA ARG A 596 15.99 -20.72 -13.21
C ARG A 596 15.84 -21.02 -14.70
N ALA A 597 14.60 -21.26 -15.12
CA ALA A 597 14.24 -21.43 -16.51
C ALA A 597 13.00 -20.60 -16.85
N ASN A 598 12.82 -20.30 -18.13
CA ASN A 598 11.69 -19.58 -18.69
C ASN A 598 11.37 -18.31 -17.88
N TYR A 599 12.42 -17.54 -17.55
CA TYR A 599 12.38 -16.26 -16.86
C TYR A 599 11.99 -16.29 -15.38
N VAL A 600 11.06 -17.14 -14.97
CA VAL A 600 10.51 -17.20 -13.60
C VAL A 600 10.39 -18.60 -13.02
N LEU A 601 10.52 -19.66 -13.82
CA LEU A 601 10.30 -21.04 -13.35
C LEU A 601 11.58 -21.66 -12.78
N ARG A 602 11.42 -22.73 -12.00
CA ARG A 602 12.54 -23.52 -11.48
C ARG A 602 12.93 -24.61 -12.47
N ALA A 603 14.21 -24.96 -12.51
CA ALA A 603 14.72 -26.08 -13.28
C ALA A 603 15.75 -26.91 -12.51
N LEU A 604 15.81 -28.20 -12.78
CA LEU A 604 16.72 -29.15 -12.15
C LEU A 604 17.21 -30.19 -13.14
N ARG A 605 18.50 -30.53 -13.10
CA ARG A 605 19.01 -31.74 -13.75
C ARG A 605 18.67 -32.95 -12.87
N ILE A 606 17.98 -33.92 -13.45
CA ILE A 606 17.61 -35.18 -12.79
C ILE A 606 18.33 -36.33 -13.50
N PRO A 607 19.10 -37.17 -12.79
CA PRO A 607 19.73 -38.35 -13.37
C PRO A 607 18.71 -39.36 -13.94
N ALA A 608 19.19 -40.29 -14.76
CA ALA A 608 18.39 -41.42 -15.22
C ALA A 608 17.95 -42.32 -14.05
N GLY A 609 16.68 -42.71 -14.04
CA GLY A 609 16.10 -43.64 -13.09
C GLY A 609 14.84 -43.10 -12.42
N ARG A 610 14.49 -43.71 -11.29
CA ARG A 610 13.41 -43.24 -10.42
C ARG A 610 14.00 -42.46 -9.27
N HIS A 611 13.51 -41.25 -9.07
CA HIS A 611 14.01 -40.36 -8.04
C HIS A 611 12.87 -39.67 -7.30
N THR A 612 13.15 -39.32 -6.04
CA THR A 612 12.32 -38.39 -5.27
C THR A 612 13.04 -37.05 -5.21
N VAL A 613 12.42 -36.02 -5.78
CA VAL A 613 12.87 -34.63 -5.69
C VAL A 613 12.09 -33.94 -4.58
N GLU A 614 12.80 -33.40 -3.60
CA GLU A 614 12.20 -32.69 -2.47
C GLU A 614 12.76 -31.26 -2.39
N MET A 615 11.86 -30.28 -2.38
CA MET A 615 12.19 -28.86 -2.23
C MET A 615 11.60 -28.33 -0.92
N HIS A 616 12.43 -27.80 -0.03
CA HIS A 616 12.03 -27.23 1.26
C HIS A 616 12.42 -25.76 1.34
N PHE A 617 11.51 -24.92 1.82
CA PHE A 617 11.80 -23.52 2.10
C PHE A 617 12.18 -23.36 3.58
N ASP A 618 13.49 -23.36 3.85
CA ASP A 618 14.07 -23.18 5.19
C ASP A 618 15.32 -22.28 5.12
N PRO A 619 15.14 -20.96 5.06
CA PRO A 619 16.25 -20.01 4.97
C PRO A 619 17.03 -19.93 6.29
N GLN A 620 18.34 -20.15 6.24
CA GLN A 620 19.24 -20.01 7.40
C GLN A 620 19.15 -18.63 8.08
N SER A 621 18.83 -17.58 7.31
CA SER A 621 18.65 -16.23 7.83
C SER A 621 17.49 -16.10 8.82
N LEU A 622 16.46 -16.96 8.73
CA LEU A 622 15.36 -16.98 9.70
C LEU A 622 15.87 -17.34 11.08
N HIS A 623 16.59 -18.46 11.20
CA HIS A 623 17.16 -18.95 12.45
C HIS A 623 18.12 -17.93 13.10
N VAL A 624 18.97 -17.29 12.30
CA VAL A 624 19.93 -16.28 12.79
C VAL A 624 19.21 -15.03 13.31
N THR A 625 18.25 -14.51 12.56
CA THR A 625 17.57 -13.25 12.91
C THR A 625 16.61 -13.43 14.09
N GLU A 626 15.96 -14.59 14.21
CA GLU A 626 15.17 -14.97 15.39
C GLU A 626 16.04 -15.10 16.65
N GLY A 627 17.22 -15.72 16.53
CA GLY A 627 18.18 -15.78 17.63
C GLY A 627 18.57 -14.40 18.16
N ILE A 628 18.83 -13.44 17.27
CA ILE A 628 19.11 -12.04 17.64
C ILE A 628 17.88 -11.38 18.28
N ALA A 629 16.68 -11.61 17.74
CA ALA A 629 15.44 -11.05 18.28
C ALA A 629 15.18 -11.53 19.71
N TYR A 630 15.35 -12.84 19.98
CA TYR A 630 15.21 -13.39 21.33
C TYR A 630 16.26 -12.87 22.30
N ALA A 631 17.51 -12.68 21.85
CA ALA A 631 18.54 -12.03 22.66
C ALA A 631 18.17 -10.58 23.00
N GLY A 632 17.69 -9.81 22.02
CA GLY A 632 17.19 -8.44 22.22
C GLY A 632 16.02 -8.37 23.20
N LEU A 633 15.06 -9.30 23.09
CA LEU A 633 13.91 -9.40 23.98
C LEU A 633 14.35 -9.71 25.41
N SER A 634 15.32 -10.62 25.57
CA SER A 634 15.90 -10.98 26.86
C SER A 634 16.60 -9.77 27.51
N LEU A 635 17.36 -9.00 26.74
CA LEU A 635 17.99 -7.76 27.20
C LEU A 635 16.95 -6.72 27.66
N LEU A 636 15.86 -6.56 26.91
CA LEU A 636 14.77 -5.66 27.28
C LEU A 636 14.08 -6.10 28.58
N ALA A 637 13.81 -7.40 28.72
CA ALA A 637 13.21 -7.97 29.93
C ALA A 637 14.11 -7.77 31.16
N VAL A 638 15.42 -8.03 31.04
CA VAL A 638 16.41 -7.78 32.09
C VAL A 638 16.45 -6.29 32.44
N GLY A 639 16.45 -5.40 31.44
CA GLY A 639 16.41 -3.95 31.63
C GLY A 639 15.16 -3.49 32.39
N ALA A 640 13.99 -4.04 32.04
CA ALA A 640 12.73 -3.74 32.72
C ALA A 640 12.74 -4.23 34.19
N LEU A 641 13.20 -5.45 34.43
CA LEU A 641 13.35 -5.99 35.79
C LEU A 641 14.33 -5.18 36.63
N ALA A 642 15.45 -4.76 36.04
CA ALA A 642 16.43 -3.89 36.69
C ALA A 642 15.82 -2.52 37.04
N ALA A 643 15.06 -1.91 36.13
CA ALA A 643 14.37 -0.64 36.37
C ALA A 643 13.36 -0.74 37.52
N VAL A 644 12.56 -1.81 37.57
CA VAL A 644 11.63 -2.08 38.67
C VAL A 644 12.39 -2.29 39.98
N GLY A 645 13.44 -3.11 39.99
CA GLY A 645 14.25 -3.38 41.17
C GLY A 645 14.93 -2.13 41.74
N LEU A 646 15.49 -1.29 40.87
CA LEU A 646 16.07 0.01 41.25
C LEU A 646 15.00 0.99 41.76
N GLY A 647 13.82 1.01 41.14
CA GLY A 647 12.68 1.82 41.58
C GLY A 647 12.20 1.45 42.99
N ILE A 648 12.07 0.15 43.27
CA ILE A 648 11.72 -0.35 44.61
C ILE A 648 12.80 0.02 45.62
N ARG A 649 14.08 -0.18 45.28
CA ARG A 649 15.21 0.15 46.17
C ARG A 649 15.27 1.65 46.48
N ARG A 650 14.97 2.51 45.51
CA ARG A 650 14.92 3.96 45.68
C ARG A 650 13.78 4.38 46.60
N ARG A 651 12.57 3.83 46.40
CA ARG A 651 11.42 4.09 47.29
C ARG A 651 11.68 3.64 48.73
N ARG A 652 12.36 2.50 48.93
CA ARG A 652 12.77 2.05 50.27
C ARG A 652 13.73 3.03 50.94
N LYS A 653 14.76 3.49 50.21
CA LYS A 653 15.68 4.51 50.72
C LYS A 653 15.00 5.85 51.02
N GLU A 654 14.04 6.27 50.21
CA GLU A 654 13.25 7.49 50.43
C GLU A 654 12.22 7.33 51.58
N ALA A 655 11.88 6.10 51.98
CA ALA A 655 11.04 5.83 53.14
C ALA A 655 11.86 5.63 54.44
N GLU A 656 13.13 5.27 54.32
CA GLU A 656 14.10 5.12 55.42
C GLU A 656 14.79 6.44 55.80
N ALA A 657 14.83 7.43 54.89
CA ALA A 657 15.36 8.78 55.09
C ALA A 657 14.23 9.76 55.43
#